data_AF-A0A503ALK0-F1
#
_entry.id   AF-A0A503ALK0-F1
#
_cell.length_a   1.000
_cell.length_b   1.000
_cell.length_c   1.000
_cell.angle_alpha   90.00
_cell.angle_beta   90.00
_cell.angle_gamma   90.00
#
_symmetry.space_group_name_H-M   'P 1'
#
loop_
_entity.id
_entity.type
_entity.pdbx_description
1 polymer ?
#
loop_
_entity_poly.entity_id
_entity_poly.type
_entity_poly.pdbx_seq_one_letter_code
_entity_poly.pdbx_strand_id
1 'polypeptide(L)'
;MLGVAVSADDKLFGPGRQRAFSPFLAPDERRQLNEALRISGDLPRGFADELRALARRYVDDGESVKLRALCLLVADLCEQGWQVAVEQDRIIFEPPGLKRSGEQSIEDVKARVRAALQTARLRQLREPSVRQFLKRMERSTLRPQGRTSVLDLIDDGASLAKALKKVAALPADERDQALATIIDPVVEICESGAKCRDTGLGLIDIWRYFRHTWAHEYRSVPGRQMLVLIRNAARPNRPIMGIAMLASPVMRLGTRDRWIGWLRESAEEKLQSGEWEPIGFAKAVRKRIADSIKAIRWDDLARKEEIAHPSETVVFRLEQKAAGAAFAREQQLKDHYEDHHDEHGRVKPYRGDLKFARPDSDWKGASEDLLFVRKRAEGLAQLLFAKSVFQAAHLSRKPFEALDQLFRSKDGQRAIDIALAEFRKAGLSSEVADVSVCGAVHPYNELLGGKLVALLLTSTEVRNAYAKRYGGQTSVIASQMAGRKISKPAKLRILTTTSLYGVGSSQYNRLILRADDHSELPFDVAWGAIGKSLTGGFGTLHLGRETAHALRSMAIARHDSRRVNNRFGEGTSPRLRQIREGLDALGLKSDAILHHATPRIFYGCELSPHARDALMGFGVPEAAAPSARDLAAAWRRRWVGNRILREDTIDRLRGLGVTSVRASLHADPDGQFVLPFELPSVG
;
A
#
# COMPACT_ATOMS: atom_id res chain seq x y z
N MET A 1 13.08 -11.81 -15.75
CA MET A 1 11.63 -11.54 -15.81
C MET A 1 11.41 -10.53 -16.93
N LEU A 2 11.11 -11.03 -18.13
CA LEU A 2 10.61 -10.20 -19.22
C LEU A 2 9.37 -9.44 -18.73
N GLY A 3 9.29 -8.17 -19.11
CA GLY A 3 8.16 -7.32 -18.81
C GLY A 3 6.89 -7.95 -19.33
N VAL A 4 6.04 -8.43 -18.44
CA VAL A 4 4.60 -8.40 -18.70
C VAL A 4 4.27 -6.92 -18.74
N ALA A 5 4.26 -6.36 -19.95
CA ALA A 5 3.57 -5.11 -20.22
C ALA A 5 2.15 -5.32 -19.70
N VAL A 6 1.81 -4.62 -18.63
CA VAL A 6 0.41 -4.44 -18.29
C VAL A 6 -0.12 -3.63 -19.46
N SER A 7 -0.84 -4.30 -20.36
CA SER A 7 -1.47 -3.68 -21.50
C SER A 7 -2.25 -2.47 -20.99
N ALA A 8 -1.77 -1.27 -21.28
CA ALA A 8 -2.50 -0.03 -21.09
C ALA A 8 -3.45 0.14 -22.28
N ASP A 9 -4.19 -0.91 -22.62
CA ASP A 9 -5.18 -0.82 -23.66
C ASP A 9 -6.35 -0.02 -23.09
N ASP A 10 -6.32 1.28 -23.35
CA ASP A 10 -7.37 2.21 -22.96
C ASP A 10 -8.73 1.77 -23.51
N LYS A 11 -8.80 0.87 -24.52
CA LYS A 11 -10.04 0.23 -25.00
C LYS A 11 -10.66 -0.75 -23.99
N LEU A 12 -9.86 -1.40 -23.14
CA LEU A 12 -10.31 -2.40 -22.16
C LEU A 12 -10.49 -1.87 -20.73
N PHE A 13 -9.73 -0.82 -20.34
CA PHE A 13 -9.63 -0.39 -18.94
C PHE A 13 -10.32 0.95 -18.61
N GLY A 14 -11.08 1.52 -19.56
CA GLY A 14 -11.86 2.74 -19.34
C GLY A 14 -13.04 2.60 -18.35
N PRO A 15 -13.49 3.71 -17.71
CA PRO A 15 -14.57 3.69 -16.72
C PRO A 15 -15.96 3.38 -17.31
N GLY A 16 -16.71 2.48 -16.65
CA GLY A 16 -18.05 2.06 -17.06
C GLY A 16 -18.06 1.27 -18.38
N ARG A 17 -17.10 0.36 -18.55
CA ARG A 17 -17.05 -0.53 -19.71
C ARG A 17 -17.33 -1.96 -19.28
N GLN A 18 -18.26 -2.58 -19.99
CA GLN A 18 -18.60 -3.98 -19.86
C GLN A 18 -17.43 -4.87 -20.24
N ARG A 19 -17.21 -5.92 -19.45
CA ARG A 19 -16.14 -6.89 -19.64
C ARG A 19 -16.79 -8.26 -19.70
N ALA A 20 -16.89 -8.81 -20.90
CA ALA A 20 -17.47 -10.14 -21.12
C ALA A 20 -16.42 -11.24 -20.94
N PHE A 21 -16.78 -12.31 -20.25
CA PHE A 21 -15.97 -13.50 -20.09
C PHE A 21 -16.79 -14.77 -20.23
N SER A 22 -16.19 -15.79 -20.82
CA SER A 22 -16.72 -17.14 -20.88
C SER A 22 -15.81 -18.05 -20.04
N PRO A 23 -16.20 -18.41 -18.80
CA PRO A 23 -15.38 -19.28 -17.97
C PRO A 23 -15.23 -20.68 -18.59
N PHE A 24 -14.10 -21.34 -18.35
CA PHE A 24 -13.83 -22.69 -18.83
C PHE A 24 -14.61 -23.76 -18.04
N LEU A 25 -15.90 -23.87 -18.36
CA LEU A 25 -16.86 -24.80 -17.75
C LEU A 25 -17.28 -25.90 -18.72
N ALA A 26 -17.47 -27.11 -18.18
CA ALA A 26 -18.13 -28.21 -18.86
C ALA A 26 -19.62 -27.88 -19.15
N PRO A 27 -20.28 -28.57 -20.09
CA PRO A 27 -21.67 -28.27 -20.45
C PRO A 27 -22.65 -28.32 -19.26
N ASP A 28 -22.50 -29.27 -18.35
CA ASP A 28 -23.37 -29.42 -17.18
C ASP A 28 -23.07 -28.35 -16.12
N GLU A 29 -21.79 -28.04 -15.87
CA GLU A 29 -21.40 -26.91 -15.01
C GLU A 29 -21.97 -25.59 -15.54
N ARG A 30 -21.95 -25.38 -16.87
CA ARG A 30 -22.51 -24.18 -17.50
C ARG A 30 -24.03 -24.11 -17.30
N ARG A 31 -24.74 -25.24 -17.40
CA ARG A 31 -26.18 -25.32 -17.16
C ARG A 31 -26.52 -24.95 -15.71
N GLN A 32 -25.82 -25.56 -14.75
CA GLN A 32 -26.00 -25.28 -13.32
C GLN A 32 -25.69 -23.83 -12.98
N LEU A 33 -24.63 -23.25 -13.56
CA LEU A 33 -24.30 -21.84 -13.37
C LEU A 33 -25.40 -20.93 -13.94
N ASN A 34 -25.90 -21.22 -15.14
CA ASN A 34 -26.97 -20.45 -15.76
C ASN A 34 -28.27 -20.56 -14.96
N GLU A 35 -28.59 -21.72 -14.39
CA GLU A 35 -29.74 -21.89 -13.48
C GLU A 35 -29.56 -21.05 -12.19
N ALA A 36 -28.35 -21.03 -11.62
CA ALA A 36 -28.04 -20.27 -10.42
C ALA A 36 -27.96 -18.75 -10.63
N LEU A 37 -27.62 -18.30 -11.85
CA LEU A 37 -27.41 -16.89 -12.20
C LEU A 37 -28.50 -16.29 -13.10
N ARG A 38 -29.61 -17.01 -13.37
CA ARG A 38 -30.75 -16.51 -14.14
C ARG A 38 -31.39 -15.32 -13.41
N ILE A 39 -30.93 -14.13 -13.75
CA ILE A 39 -31.45 -12.86 -13.26
C ILE A 39 -32.04 -12.11 -14.44
N SER A 40 -33.31 -11.77 -14.36
CA SER A 40 -33.96 -10.83 -15.27
C SER A 40 -34.23 -9.53 -14.49
N GLY A 41 -33.45 -8.47 -14.77
CA GLY A 41 -33.60 -7.17 -14.11
C GLY A 41 -32.54 -6.87 -13.03
N ASP A 42 -32.86 -5.97 -12.10
CA ASP A 42 -31.98 -5.57 -10.99
C ASP A 42 -31.68 -6.75 -10.05
N LEU A 43 -30.44 -6.83 -9.56
CA LEU A 43 -29.98 -7.86 -8.63
C LEU A 43 -30.85 -7.86 -7.34
N PRO A 44 -31.48 -8.99 -6.97
CA PRO A 44 -32.30 -9.07 -5.75
C PRO A 44 -31.49 -8.73 -4.49
N ARG A 45 -32.13 -8.09 -3.50
CA ARG A 45 -31.54 -7.95 -2.16
C ARG A 45 -31.23 -9.35 -1.61
N GLY A 46 -30.00 -9.60 -1.21
CA GLY A 46 -29.56 -10.91 -0.69
C GLY A 46 -28.97 -11.87 -1.73
N PHE A 47 -28.94 -11.50 -3.02
CA PHE A 47 -28.37 -12.35 -4.08
C PHE A 47 -26.93 -12.81 -3.80
N ALA A 48 -26.08 -11.92 -3.28
CA ALA A 48 -24.71 -12.29 -2.90
C ALA A 48 -24.67 -13.33 -1.76
N ASP A 49 -25.63 -13.30 -0.83
CA ASP A 49 -25.74 -14.27 0.26
C ASP A 49 -26.24 -15.63 -0.25
N GLU A 50 -27.17 -15.64 -1.20
CA GLU A 50 -27.62 -16.86 -1.90
C GLU A 50 -26.48 -17.53 -2.66
N LEU A 51 -25.69 -16.77 -3.41
CA LEU A 51 -24.50 -17.29 -4.10
C LEU A 51 -23.47 -17.89 -3.14
N ARG A 52 -23.30 -17.29 -1.96
CA ARG A 52 -22.44 -17.87 -0.93
C ARG A 52 -23.03 -19.12 -0.32
N ALA A 53 -24.34 -19.17 -0.08
CA ALA A 53 -25.01 -20.38 0.39
C ALA A 53 -24.85 -21.52 -0.62
N LEU A 54 -24.97 -21.22 -1.93
CA LEU A 54 -24.72 -22.17 -3.00
C LEU A 54 -23.25 -22.62 -3.03
N ALA A 55 -22.31 -21.68 -2.92
CA ALA A 55 -20.88 -22.00 -2.86
C ALA A 55 -20.48 -22.91 -1.70
N ARG A 56 -21.23 -22.91 -0.60
CA ARG A 56 -21.03 -23.85 0.52
C ARG A 56 -21.44 -25.27 0.17
N ARG A 57 -22.50 -25.45 -0.64
CA ARG A 57 -22.94 -26.79 -1.08
C ARG A 57 -21.89 -27.46 -1.97
N TYR A 58 -21.21 -26.67 -2.81
CA TYR A 58 -20.11 -27.16 -3.65
C TYR A 58 -18.81 -27.47 -2.88
N VAL A 59 -18.75 -27.28 -1.55
CA VAL A 59 -17.61 -27.74 -0.74
C VAL A 59 -17.62 -29.27 -0.65
N ASP A 60 -18.80 -29.85 -0.52
CA ASP A 60 -18.98 -31.26 -0.22
C ASP A 60 -18.89 -32.14 -1.49
N ASP A 61 -19.05 -31.54 -2.67
CA ASP A 61 -19.11 -32.22 -3.96
C ASP A 61 -17.74 -32.52 -4.58
N GLY A 62 -16.64 -31.89 -4.11
CA GLY A 62 -15.26 -32.18 -4.53
C GLY A 62 -14.89 -31.84 -5.99
N GLU A 63 -15.79 -32.08 -6.95
CA GLU A 63 -15.63 -31.85 -8.39
C GLU A 63 -16.06 -30.44 -8.81
N SER A 64 -16.99 -29.81 -8.09
CA SER A 64 -17.54 -28.47 -8.38
C SER A 64 -16.66 -27.28 -7.95
N VAL A 65 -15.34 -27.44 -7.89
CA VAL A 65 -14.41 -26.38 -7.43
C VAL A 65 -14.49 -25.11 -8.27
N LYS A 66 -14.72 -25.24 -9.59
CA LYS A 66 -14.89 -24.11 -10.51
C LYS A 66 -16.17 -23.33 -10.22
N LEU A 67 -17.29 -24.03 -10.06
CA LEU A 67 -18.59 -23.43 -9.72
C LEU A 67 -18.54 -22.71 -8.38
N ARG A 68 -17.90 -23.31 -7.39
CA ARG A 68 -17.65 -22.67 -6.10
C ARG A 68 -16.85 -21.37 -6.24
N ALA A 69 -15.74 -21.39 -6.98
CA ALA A 69 -14.91 -20.22 -7.19
C ALA A 69 -15.67 -19.10 -7.93
N LEU A 70 -16.50 -19.44 -8.92
CA LEU A 70 -17.33 -18.49 -9.64
C LEU A 70 -18.43 -17.89 -8.78
N CYS A 71 -19.17 -18.68 -8.00
CA CYS A 71 -20.22 -18.17 -7.11
C CYS A 71 -19.65 -17.19 -6.10
N LEU A 72 -18.50 -17.52 -5.48
CA LEU A 72 -17.80 -16.65 -4.54
C LEU A 72 -17.28 -15.37 -5.21
N LEU A 73 -16.74 -15.48 -6.43
CA LEU A 73 -16.26 -14.34 -7.21
C LEU A 73 -17.40 -13.38 -7.56
N VAL A 74 -18.50 -13.89 -8.08
CA VAL A 74 -19.68 -13.08 -8.45
C VAL A 74 -20.26 -12.41 -7.21
N ALA A 75 -20.42 -13.13 -6.10
CA ALA A 75 -20.92 -12.57 -4.85
C ALA A 75 -20.07 -11.40 -4.36
N ASP A 76 -18.74 -11.56 -4.36
CA ASP A 76 -17.83 -10.50 -3.96
C ASP A 76 -17.88 -9.28 -4.90
N LEU A 77 -17.98 -9.49 -6.22
CA LEU A 77 -18.08 -8.39 -7.18
C LEU A 77 -19.39 -7.61 -7.02
N CYS A 78 -20.53 -8.30 -6.88
CA CYS A 78 -21.83 -7.68 -6.65
C CYS A 78 -21.83 -6.78 -5.41
N GLU A 79 -21.30 -7.26 -4.28
CA GLU A 79 -21.22 -6.49 -3.04
C GLU A 79 -20.28 -5.28 -3.11
N GLN A 80 -19.31 -5.34 -4.01
CA GLN A 80 -18.41 -4.23 -4.29
C GLN A 80 -19.00 -3.25 -5.31
N GLY A 81 -20.26 -3.45 -5.70
CA GLY A 81 -21.02 -2.56 -6.59
C GLY A 81 -20.72 -2.79 -8.08
N TRP A 82 -20.14 -3.93 -8.45
CA TRP A 82 -20.05 -4.32 -9.85
C TRP A 82 -21.42 -4.75 -10.35
N GLN A 83 -21.78 -4.34 -11.56
CA GLN A 83 -22.94 -4.91 -12.24
C GLN A 83 -22.51 -6.22 -12.87
N VAL A 84 -23.33 -7.25 -12.69
CA VAL A 84 -23.10 -8.58 -13.24
C VAL A 84 -24.33 -8.96 -14.04
N ALA A 85 -24.15 -9.26 -15.31
CA ALA A 85 -25.18 -9.84 -16.17
C ALA A 85 -24.69 -11.19 -16.69
N VAL A 86 -25.59 -12.16 -16.76
CA VAL A 86 -25.31 -13.48 -17.32
C VAL A 86 -26.13 -13.69 -18.57
N GLU A 87 -25.43 -13.85 -19.68
CA GLU A 87 -25.98 -14.26 -20.96
C GLU A 87 -25.61 -15.73 -21.23
N GLN A 88 -26.29 -16.38 -22.17
CA GLN A 88 -26.26 -17.85 -22.40
C GLN A 88 -24.84 -18.48 -22.35
N ASP A 89 -23.83 -17.79 -22.88
CA ASP A 89 -22.43 -18.26 -22.91
C ASP A 89 -21.41 -17.31 -22.28
N ARG A 90 -21.84 -16.24 -21.61
CA ARG A 90 -20.91 -15.22 -21.08
C ARG A 90 -21.44 -14.50 -19.85
N ILE A 91 -20.53 -14.21 -18.94
CA ILE A 91 -20.75 -13.33 -17.81
C ILE A 91 -20.16 -11.96 -18.15
N ILE A 92 -20.98 -10.93 -18.05
CA ILE A 92 -20.58 -9.55 -18.25
C ILE A 92 -20.41 -8.91 -16.88
N PHE A 93 -19.20 -8.42 -16.61
CA PHE A 93 -18.88 -7.63 -15.43
C PHE A 93 -18.69 -6.17 -15.83
N GLU A 94 -19.39 -5.26 -15.16
CA GLU A 94 -19.12 -3.83 -15.25
C GLU A 94 -18.65 -3.31 -13.89
N PRO A 95 -17.44 -2.74 -13.81
CA PRO A 95 -16.96 -2.21 -12.54
C PRO A 95 -17.76 -0.99 -12.09
N PRO A 96 -17.84 -0.74 -10.77
CA PRO A 96 -18.49 0.45 -10.23
C PRO A 96 -17.78 1.71 -10.75
N GLY A 97 -18.35 2.35 -11.77
CA GLY A 97 -17.82 3.58 -12.33
C GLY A 97 -17.95 4.76 -11.37
N LEU A 98 -17.11 5.78 -11.55
CA LEU A 98 -17.32 7.12 -10.97
C LEU A 98 -18.13 8.05 -11.89
N LYS A 99 -18.67 7.54 -13.00
CA LYS A 99 -19.57 8.33 -13.85
C LYS A 99 -20.74 8.80 -12.98
N ARG A 100 -20.96 10.11 -12.95
CA ARG A 100 -22.16 10.70 -12.37
C ARG A 100 -23.32 10.33 -13.29
N SER A 101 -24.34 9.70 -12.76
CA SER A 101 -25.61 9.53 -13.47
C SER A 101 -26.52 10.70 -13.06
N GLY A 102 -26.97 11.51 -14.02
CA GLY A 102 -27.86 12.64 -13.75
C GLY A 102 -27.26 13.72 -12.85
N GLU A 103 -28.01 14.15 -11.83
CA GLU A 103 -27.71 15.30 -10.94
C GLU A 103 -26.82 14.95 -9.72
N GLN A 104 -26.19 13.77 -9.67
CA GLN A 104 -25.41 13.33 -8.50
C GLN A 104 -24.29 14.31 -8.09
N SER A 105 -24.26 14.68 -6.80
CA SER A 105 -23.22 15.52 -6.21
C SER A 105 -21.91 14.74 -5.98
N ILE A 106 -20.82 15.46 -5.63
CA ILE A 106 -19.55 14.82 -5.23
C ILE A 106 -19.75 13.95 -3.98
N GLU A 107 -20.63 14.36 -3.08
CA GLU A 107 -20.84 13.67 -1.80
C GLU A 107 -21.62 12.36 -2.00
N ASP A 108 -22.55 12.32 -2.95
CA ASP A 108 -23.28 11.10 -3.33
C ASP A 108 -22.34 10.04 -3.88
N VAL A 109 -21.40 10.44 -4.73
CA VAL A 109 -20.37 9.53 -5.27
C VAL A 109 -19.48 8.99 -4.15
N LYS A 110 -19.07 9.82 -3.19
CA LYS A 110 -18.29 9.36 -2.03
C LYS A 110 -19.11 8.43 -1.14
N ALA A 111 -20.39 8.72 -0.92
CA ALA A 111 -21.28 7.90 -0.12
C ALA A 111 -21.43 6.50 -0.73
N ARG A 112 -21.63 6.40 -2.05
CA ARG A 112 -21.67 5.12 -2.79
C ARG A 112 -20.40 4.30 -2.63
N VAL A 113 -19.23 4.92 -2.86
CA VAL A 113 -17.93 4.24 -2.68
C VAL A 113 -17.72 3.82 -1.22
N ARG A 114 -18.14 4.64 -0.26
CA ARG A 114 -18.02 4.35 1.17
C ARG A 114 -18.90 3.17 1.57
N ALA A 115 -20.13 3.09 1.07
CA ALA A 115 -21.06 1.99 1.34
C ALA A 115 -20.47 0.64 0.88
N ALA A 116 -19.94 0.58 -0.34
CA ALA A 116 -19.29 -0.64 -0.86
C ALA A 116 -18.09 -1.10 -0.02
N LEU A 117 -17.28 -0.15 0.48
CA LEU A 117 -16.16 -0.46 1.37
C LEU A 117 -16.64 -0.92 2.76
N GLN A 118 -17.72 -0.33 3.26
CA GLN A 118 -18.30 -0.66 4.55
C GLN A 118 -18.87 -2.08 4.58
N THR A 119 -19.38 -2.62 3.48
CA THR A 119 -19.85 -4.03 3.40
C THR A 119 -18.77 -5.02 3.81
N ALA A 120 -17.57 -4.92 3.23
CA ALA A 120 -16.44 -5.79 3.57
C ALA A 120 -15.98 -5.60 5.03
N ARG A 121 -15.98 -4.35 5.51
CA ARG A 121 -15.66 -4.02 6.90
C ARG A 121 -16.68 -4.61 7.89
N LEU A 122 -17.98 -4.50 7.61
CA LEU A 122 -19.04 -5.05 8.47
C LEU A 122 -18.93 -6.57 8.58
N ARG A 123 -18.62 -7.27 7.47
CA ARG A 123 -18.31 -8.70 7.53
C ARG A 123 -17.15 -9.00 8.46
N GLN A 124 -16.06 -8.23 8.36
CA GLN A 124 -14.92 -8.39 9.25
C GLN A 124 -15.28 -8.15 10.73
N LEU A 125 -16.11 -7.15 11.03
CA LEU A 125 -16.57 -6.88 12.40
C LEU A 125 -17.46 -8.00 12.97
N ARG A 126 -18.08 -8.81 12.11
CA ARG A 126 -18.87 -9.99 12.51
C ARG A 126 -18.01 -11.22 12.77
N GLU A 127 -16.74 -11.26 12.34
CA GLU A 127 -15.85 -12.39 12.59
C GLU A 127 -15.69 -12.62 14.11
N PRO A 128 -15.84 -13.86 14.62
CA PRO A 128 -15.76 -14.15 16.06
C PRO A 128 -14.47 -13.64 16.72
N SER A 129 -13.34 -13.78 16.01
CA SER A 129 -12.03 -13.31 16.47
C SER A 129 -11.95 -11.78 16.61
N VAL A 130 -12.61 -11.04 15.71
CA VAL A 130 -12.67 -9.57 15.76
C VAL A 130 -13.62 -9.13 16.87
N ARG A 131 -14.79 -9.75 17.01
CA ARG A 131 -15.71 -9.47 18.12
C ARG A 131 -15.06 -9.71 19.49
N GLN A 132 -14.36 -10.84 19.65
CA GLN A 132 -13.62 -11.13 20.88
C GLN A 132 -12.51 -10.12 21.13
N PHE A 133 -11.78 -9.71 20.09
CA PHE A 133 -10.77 -8.67 20.17
C PHE A 133 -11.36 -7.34 20.67
N LEU A 134 -12.47 -6.87 20.09
CA LEU A 134 -13.13 -5.61 20.49
C LEU A 134 -13.63 -5.67 21.94
N LYS A 135 -14.35 -6.75 22.31
CA LYS A 135 -14.82 -6.96 23.69
C LYS A 135 -13.67 -6.92 24.70
N ARG A 136 -12.54 -7.56 24.38
CA ARG A 136 -11.33 -7.55 25.23
C ARG A 136 -10.73 -6.16 25.39
N MET A 137 -10.72 -5.34 24.33
CA MET A 137 -10.18 -3.98 24.37
C MET A 137 -11.09 -3.01 25.16
N GLU A 138 -12.41 -3.18 25.05
CA GLU A 138 -13.41 -2.35 25.75
C GLU A 138 -13.61 -2.75 27.21
N ARG A 139 -13.22 -3.96 27.60
CA ARG A 139 -13.35 -4.44 28.99
C ARG A 139 -12.47 -3.64 29.95
N SER A 140 -13.10 -2.94 30.89
CA SER A 140 -12.41 -2.33 32.03
C SER A 140 -11.68 -3.41 32.83
N THR A 141 -10.35 -3.31 32.88
CA THR A 141 -9.47 -4.30 33.48
C THR A 141 -8.54 -3.63 34.48
N LEU A 142 -8.37 -4.22 35.66
CA LEU A 142 -7.40 -3.73 36.64
C LEU A 142 -5.98 -3.99 36.15
N ARG A 143 -5.18 -2.92 36.06
CA ARG A 143 -3.77 -2.91 35.65
C ARG A 143 -2.97 -2.03 36.61
N PRO A 144 -1.63 -1.95 36.52
CA PRO A 144 -0.85 -1.04 37.35
C PRO A 144 -1.27 0.44 37.24
N GLN A 145 -1.87 0.83 36.10
CA GLN A 145 -2.41 2.17 35.86
C GLN A 145 -3.79 2.41 36.49
N GLY A 146 -4.37 1.40 37.16
CA GLY A 146 -5.74 1.39 37.65
C GLY A 146 -6.69 0.58 36.75
N ARG A 147 -8.00 0.72 36.98
CA ARG A 147 -9.03 0.11 36.13
C ARG A 147 -9.15 0.93 34.85
N THR A 148 -8.66 0.36 33.75
CA THR A 148 -8.56 1.06 32.46
C THR A 148 -9.00 0.16 31.31
N SER A 149 -9.34 0.79 30.19
CA SER A 149 -9.81 0.22 28.93
C SER A 149 -9.34 1.06 27.75
N VAL A 150 -9.59 0.61 26.53
CA VAL A 150 -9.32 1.43 25.34
C VAL A 150 -10.23 2.66 25.25
N LEU A 151 -11.38 2.64 25.92
CA LEU A 151 -12.36 3.72 25.90
C LEU A 151 -11.83 4.98 26.62
N ASP A 152 -10.94 4.79 27.59
CA ASP A 152 -10.27 5.88 28.32
C ASP A 152 -9.29 6.67 27.43
N LEU A 153 -9.02 6.17 26.23
CA LEU A 153 -8.19 6.84 25.22
C LEU A 153 -9.01 7.60 24.18
N ILE A 154 -10.32 7.74 24.37
CA ILE A 154 -11.23 8.50 23.50
C ILE A 154 -11.58 9.79 24.24
N ASP A 155 -11.36 10.94 23.59
CA ASP A 155 -11.70 12.22 24.21
C ASP A 155 -13.22 12.44 24.23
N ASP A 156 -13.67 13.17 25.24
CA ASP A 156 -15.07 13.56 25.36
C ASP A 156 -15.31 14.85 24.57
N GLY A 157 -16.08 14.75 23.48
CA GLY A 157 -16.38 15.87 22.60
C GLY A 157 -17.15 16.98 23.31
N ALA A 158 -18.05 16.67 24.24
CA ALA A 158 -18.79 17.71 24.96
C ALA A 158 -17.88 18.58 25.85
N SER A 159 -16.98 17.94 26.60
CA SER A 159 -15.94 18.58 27.40
C SER A 159 -14.97 19.39 26.53
N LEU A 160 -14.49 18.81 25.43
CA LEU A 160 -13.60 19.49 24.49
C LEU A 160 -14.29 20.70 23.85
N ALA A 161 -15.55 20.58 23.41
CA ALA A 161 -16.34 21.67 22.86
C ALA A 161 -16.48 22.83 23.86
N LYS A 162 -16.76 22.53 25.14
CA LYS A 162 -16.86 23.54 26.21
C LYS A 162 -15.54 24.27 26.40
N ALA A 163 -14.41 23.56 26.39
CA ALA A 163 -13.09 24.16 26.51
C ALA A 163 -12.75 25.06 25.31
N LEU A 164 -13.05 24.62 24.09
CA LEU A 164 -12.80 25.39 22.87
C LEU A 164 -13.69 26.63 22.75
N LYS A 165 -14.95 26.58 23.21
CA LYS A 165 -15.81 27.78 23.28
C LYS A 165 -15.22 28.88 24.17
N LYS A 166 -14.59 28.50 25.30
CA LYS A 166 -13.92 29.48 26.17
C LYS A 166 -12.75 30.16 25.44
N VAL A 167 -11.97 29.40 24.67
CA VAL A 167 -10.87 29.95 23.88
C VAL A 167 -11.37 30.81 22.72
N ALA A 168 -12.46 30.42 22.06
CA ALA A 168 -13.06 31.20 20.97
C ALA A 168 -13.49 32.61 21.42
N ALA A 169 -13.84 32.78 22.70
CA ALA A 169 -14.20 34.08 23.28
C ALA A 169 -12.99 34.98 23.61
N LEU A 170 -11.76 34.46 23.57
CA LEU A 170 -10.55 35.25 23.82
C LEU A 170 -10.17 36.14 22.63
N PRO A 171 -9.39 37.21 22.84
CA PRO A 171 -8.72 37.98 21.78
C PRO A 171 -7.89 37.10 20.85
N ALA A 172 -7.76 37.49 19.58
CA ALA A 172 -7.16 36.64 18.54
C ALA A 172 -5.69 36.29 18.80
N ASP A 173 -4.94 37.20 19.40
CA ASP A 173 -3.54 37.10 19.79
C ASP A 173 -3.31 36.15 20.98
N GLU A 174 -4.28 36.00 21.89
CA GLU A 174 -4.19 35.08 23.03
C GLU A 174 -4.62 33.64 22.70
N ARG A 175 -5.39 33.45 21.60
CA ARG A 175 -6.01 32.16 21.27
C ARG A 175 -5.02 31.03 21.04
N ASP A 176 -3.89 31.28 20.38
CA ASP A 176 -2.95 30.20 20.05
C ASP A 176 -2.32 29.61 21.32
N GLN A 177 -1.88 30.48 22.24
CA GLN A 177 -1.33 30.06 23.52
C GLN A 177 -2.39 29.30 24.35
N ALA A 178 -3.63 29.80 24.38
CA ALA A 178 -4.72 29.11 25.08
C ALA A 178 -5.05 27.75 24.42
N LEU A 179 -5.07 27.67 23.09
CA LEU A 179 -5.28 26.41 22.35
C LEU A 179 -4.20 25.38 22.65
N ALA A 180 -2.94 25.78 22.78
CA ALA A 180 -1.84 24.88 23.12
C ALA A 180 -2.03 24.18 24.47
N THR A 181 -2.74 24.80 25.42
CA THR A 181 -3.06 24.19 26.73
C THR A 181 -4.19 23.16 26.67
N ILE A 182 -4.93 23.08 25.55
CA ILE A 182 -6.05 22.15 25.35
C ILE A 182 -5.70 21.07 24.32
N ILE A 183 -4.90 21.44 23.32
CA ILE A 183 -4.51 20.60 22.19
C ILE A 183 -3.00 20.64 22.04
N ASP A 184 -2.34 19.62 22.57
CA ASP A 184 -0.89 19.39 22.45
C ASP A 184 -0.59 18.05 21.75
N PRO A 185 -0.57 18.02 20.42
CA PRO A 185 -0.35 16.80 19.66
C PRO A 185 1.06 16.25 19.84
N VAL A 186 1.15 14.96 20.18
CA VAL A 186 2.42 14.22 20.28
C VAL A 186 2.38 12.94 19.43
N VAL A 187 3.54 12.54 18.92
CA VAL A 187 3.73 11.33 18.13
C VAL A 187 4.15 10.17 19.04
N GLU A 188 3.44 9.04 18.97
CA GLU A 188 3.82 7.79 19.64
C GLU A 188 3.93 6.64 18.62
N ILE A 189 5.11 6.01 18.55
CA ILE A 189 5.40 4.93 17.61
C ILE A 189 5.01 3.59 18.24
N CYS A 190 4.21 2.78 17.54
CA CYS A 190 3.83 1.46 18.06
C CYS A 190 4.94 0.44 17.81
N GLU A 191 5.92 0.40 18.72
CA GLU A 191 6.93 -0.66 18.73
C GLU A 191 6.33 -2.01 19.16
N SER A 192 6.96 -3.11 18.73
CA SER A 192 6.49 -4.46 19.08
C SER A 192 6.64 -4.70 20.58
N GLY A 193 5.57 -5.14 21.24
CA GLY A 193 5.56 -5.37 22.70
C GLY A 193 5.41 -4.11 23.55
N ALA A 194 5.46 -2.91 22.97
CA ALA A 194 5.28 -1.67 23.70
C ALA A 194 3.85 -1.52 24.25
N LYS A 195 3.76 -1.01 25.48
CA LYS A 195 2.50 -0.79 26.20
C LYS A 195 2.25 0.70 26.40
N CYS A 196 0.99 1.11 26.31
CA CYS A 196 0.52 2.45 26.63
C CYS A 196 0.78 2.75 28.10
N ARG A 197 1.37 3.92 28.38
CA ARG A 197 1.68 4.32 29.76
C ARG A 197 0.42 4.65 30.57
N ASP A 198 -0.67 5.05 29.91
CA ASP A 198 -1.91 5.47 30.58
C ASP A 198 -2.88 4.30 30.85
N THR A 199 -2.83 3.24 30.02
CA THR A 199 -3.80 2.11 30.11
C THR A 199 -3.15 0.74 30.18
N GLY A 200 -1.84 0.62 30.01
CA GLY A 200 -1.13 -0.68 29.98
C GLY A 200 -1.47 -1.58 28.79
N LEU A 201 -2.34 -1.15 27.86
CA LEU A 201 -2.70 -1.88 26.64
C LEU A 201 -1.55 -1.84 25.62
N GLY A 202 -1.43 -2.88 24.79
CA GLY A 202 -0.42 -2.90 23.72
C GLY A 202 -0.68 -1.80 22.68
N LEU A 203 0.35 -1.04 22.30
CA LEU A 203 0.20 0.09 21.36
C LEU A 203 -0.32 -0.34 19.98
N ILE A 204 0.10 -1.52 19.51
CA ILE A 204 -0.39 -2.09 18.25
C ILE A 204 -1.88 -2.45 18.35
N ASP A 205 -2.33 -2.95 19.49
CA ASP A 205 -3.73 -3.30 19.71
C ASP A 205 -4.62 -2.04 19.83
N ILE A 206 -4.13 -0.97 20.45
CA ILE A 206 -4.79 0.35 20.44
C ILE A 206 -4.95 0.85 19.00
N TRP A 207 -3.86 0.85 18.23
CA TRP A 207 -3.90 1.26 16.82
C TRP A 207 -4.92 0.43 16.03
N ARG A 208 -4.94 -0.90 16.23
CA ARG A 208 -5.88 -1.81 15.56
C ARG A 208 -7.34 -1.53 15.93
N TYR A 209 -7.63 -1.26 17.20
CA TYR A 209 -8.96 -0.91 17.66
C TYR A 209 -9.50 0.32 16.92
N PHE A 210 -8.73 1.41 16.89
CA PHE A 210 -9.12 2.61 16.15
C PHE A 210 -9.18 2.39 14.64
N ARG A 211 -8.31 1.55 14.09
CA ARG A 211 -8.34 1.20 12.66
C ARG A 211 -9.66 0.54 12.27
N HIS A 212 -10.29 -0.24 13.15
CA HIS A 212 -11.59 -0.86 12.86
C HIS A 212 -12.73 0.15 12.68
N THR A 213 -12.61 1.39 13.16
CA THR A 213 -13.65 2.44 13.00
C THR A 213 -13.80 2.96 11.56
N TRP A 214 -12.84 2.70 10.67
CA TRP A 214 -12.82 3.27 9.32
C TRP A 214 -13.54 2.43 8.27
N ALA A 215 -13.96 3.10 7.19
CA ALA A 215 -14.83 2.53 6.15
C ALA A 215 -14.32 1.24 5.49
N HIS A 216 -13.00 1.05 5.35
CA HIS A 216 -12.43 -0.11 4.68
C HIS A 216 -11.93 -1.15 5.68
N GLU A 217 -12.10 -2.43 5.36
CA GLU A 217 -11.61 -3.56 6.17
C GLU A 217 -10.12 -3.44 6.48
N TYR A 218 -9.72 -3.96 7.64
CA TYR A 218 -8.32 -4.02 8.06
C TYR A 218 -7.64 -5.26 7.48
N ARG A 219 -6.65 -5.06 6.61
CA ARG A 219 -5.79 -6.13 6.07
C ARG A 219 -4.33 -5.84 6.40
N SER A 220 -3.57 -6.88 6.74
CA SER A 220 -2.11 -6.77 6.88
C SER A 220 -1.47 -6.46 5.53
N VAL A 221 -0.61 -5.45 5.48
CA VAL A 221 0.15 -5.10 4.28
C VAL A 221 1.52 -5.79 4.34
N PRO A 222 1.95 -6.52 3.30
CA PRO A 222 3.26 -7.16 3.30
C PRO A 222 4.39 -6.12 3.26
N GLY A 223 5.53 -6.48 3.86
CA GLY A 223 6.73 -5.64 3.86
C GLY A 223 6.88 -4.82 5.14
N ARG A 224 7.65 -3.73 5.04
CA ARG A 224 7.93 -2.82 6.15
C ARG A 224 6.66 -2.05 6.53
N GLN A 225 6.36 -2.00 7.82
CA GLN A 225 5.24 -1.27 8.40
C GLN A 225 5.69 -0.56 9.68
N MET A 226 5.31 0.71 9.81
CA MET A 226 5.49 1.50 11.02
C MET A 226 4.16 2.16 11.38
N LEU A 227 3.56 1.70 12.48
CA LEU A 227 2.29 2.20 12.99
C LEU A 227 2.56 3.39 13.91
N VAL A 228 1.74 4.42 13.80
CA VAL A 228 1.89 5.68 14.53
C VAL A 228 0.55 6.06 15.15
N LEU A 229 0.59 6.44 16.43
CA LEU A 229 -0.51 7.09 17.14
C LEU A 229 -0.19 8.58 17.27
N ILE A 230 -1.19 9.42 17.05
CA ILE A 230 -1.14 10.84 17.39
C ILE A 230 -2.02 11.04 18.63
N ARG A 231 -1.48 11.62 19.69
CA ARG A 231 -2.16 11.76 20.98
C ARG A 231 -2.22 13.21 21.41
N ASN A 232 -3.24 13.58 22.20
CA ASN A 232 -3.30 14.91 22.78
C ASN A 232 -2.72 14.89 24.20
N ALA A 233 -1.47 15.34 24.37
CA ALA A 233 -0.79 15.36 25.66
C ALA A 233 -1.45 16.28 26.70
N ALA A 234 -2.21 17.29 26.25
CA ALA A 234 -2.86 18.27 27.12
C ALA A 234 -4.13 17.74 27.82
N ARG A 235 -4.61 16.55 27.46
CA ARG A 235 -5.86 15.97 27.98
C ARG A 235 -5.59 14.74 28.84
N PRO A 236 -6.45 14.45 29.85
CA PRO A 236 -6.32 13.26 30.68
C PRO A 236 -6.21 11.98 29.84
N ASN A 237 -5.33 11.06 30.25
CA ASN A 237 -5.04 9.80 29.56
C ASN A 237 -4.50 9.93 28.11
N ARG A 238 -4.22 11.15 27.66
CA ARG A 238 -3.65 11.46 26.35
C ARG A 238 -4.42 10.78 25.21
N PRO A 239 -5.67 11.20 24.96
CA PRO A 239 -6.57 10.54 24.04
C PRO A 239 -6.01 10.52 22.62
N ILE A 240 -6.42 9.53 21.84
CA ILE A 240 -5.98 9.36 20.46
C ILE A 240 -6.66 10.40 19.57
N MET A 241 -5.86 11.27 18.97
CA MET A 241 -6.30 12.25 17.98
C MET A 241 -6.40 11.65 16.57
N GLY A 242 -5.55 10.67 16.28
CA GLY A 242 -5.48 10.05 14.97
C GLY A 242 -4.48 8.91 14.92
N ILE A 243 -4.55 8.15 13.84
CA ILE A 243 -3.64 7.03 13.58
C ILE A 243 -3.07 7.12 12.16
N ALA A 244 -1.85 6.61 12.01
CA ALA A 244 -1.21 6.49 10.71
C ALA A 244 -0.40 5.20 10.57
N MET A 245 -0.08 4.84 9.33
CA MET A 245 0.85 3.77 8.99
C MET A 245 1.70 4.17 7.79
N LEU A 246 3.02 4.17 7.99
CA LEU A 246 3.97 4.11 6.88
C LEU A 246 4.15 2.66 6.46
N ALA A 247 4.04 2.38 5.17
CA ALA A 247 4.19 1.08 4.57
C ALA A 247 5.22 1.09 3.43
N SER A 248 5.68 -0.09 3.05
CA SER A 248 6.51 -0.23 1.85
C SER A 248 5.74 0.27 0.63
N PRO A 249 6.38 1.07 -0.24
CA PRO A 249 5.69 1.70 -1.34
C PRO A 249 5.28 0.68 -2.42
N VAL A 250 4.18 0.96 -3.12
CA VAL A 250 3.76 0.16 -4.27
C VAL A 250 4.83 0.24 -5.36
N MET A 251 5.35 -0.91 -5.80
CA MET A 251 6.53 -0.96 -6.68
C MET A 251 6.35 -0.30 -8.04
N ARG A 252 5.16 -0.41 -8.65
CA ARG A 252 4.87 0.13 -9.98
C ARG A 252 3.76 1.15 -9.87
N LEU A 253 4.13 2.43 -9.85
CA LEU A 253 3.19 3.52 -9.70
C LEU A 253 3.59 4.68 -10.62
N GLY A 254 3.14 4.62 -11.86
CA GLY A 254 3.57 5.55 -12.93
C GLY A 254 3.40 7.03 -12.57
N THR A 255 2.36 7.39 -11.82
CA THR A 255 2.15 8.78 -11.37
C THR A 255 3.27 9.28 -10.45
N ARG A 256 3.66 8.48 -9.46
CA ARG A 256 4.80 8.82 -8.59
C ARG A 256 6.10 8.77 -9.37
N ASP A 257 6.30 7.72 -10.16
CA ASP A 257 7.55 7.51 -10.88
C ASP A 257 7.82 8.68 -11.86
N ARG A 258 6.79 9.20 -12.55
CA ARG A 258 6.89 10.45 -13.35
C ARG A 258 7.18 11.68 -12.50
N TRP A 259 6.47 11.84 -11.37
CA TRP A 259 6.66 13.00 -10.50
C TRP A 259 8.09 13.09 -9.94
N ILE A 260 8.73 11.95 -9.64
CA ILE A 260 10.12 11.88 -9.19
C ILE A 260 11.10 12.03 -10.36
N GLY A 261 10.74 11.59 -11.58
CA GLY A 261 11.64 11.56 -12.74
C GLY A 261 12.30 10.18 -12.97
N TRP A 262 11.67 9.11 -12.47
CA TRP A 262 12.14 7.73 -12.66
C TRP A 262 11.66 7.07 -13.96
N LEU A 263 10.92 7.79 -14.80
CA LEU A 263 10.58 7.36 -16.15
C LEU A 263 11.31 8.21 -17.17
N ARG A 264 11.67 7.61 -18.30
CA ARG A 264 12.50 8.24 -19.33
C ARG A 264 11.87 9.52 -19.86
N GLU A 265 10.56 9.52 -20.14
CA GLU A 265 9.84 10.70 -20.62
C GLU A 265 9.93 11.86 -19.61
N SER A 266 9.74 11.58 -18.32
CA SER A 266 9.85 12.61 -17.28
C SER A 266 11.29 13.07 -17.04
N ALA A 267 12.28 12.20 -17.27
CA ALA A 267 13.69 12.57 -17.18
C ALA A 267 14.12 13.48 -18.34
N GLU A 268 13.64 13.16 -19.55
CA GLU A 268 13.87 13.96 -20.76
C GLU A 268 13.24 15.34 -20.63
N GLU A 269 11.97 15.42 -20.20
CA GLU A 269 11.27 16.68 -19.95
C GLU A 269 12.02 17.58 -18.95
N LYS A 270 12.56 17.01 -17.87
CA LYS A 270 13.31 17.74 -16.84
C LYS A 270 14.67 18.25 -17.32
N LEU A 271 15.32 17.53 -18.23
CA LEU A 271 16.56 17.99 -18.88
C LEU A 271 16.26 19.10 -19.88
N GLN A 272 15.20 18.95 -20.68
CA GLN A 272 14.79 19.95 -21.68
C GLN A 272 14.30 21.25 -21.05
N SER A 273 13.60 21.18 -19.90
CA SER A 273 13.15 22.37 -19.16
C SER A 273 14.26 23.09 -18.40
N GLY A 274 15.46 22.48 -18.31
CA GLY A 274 16.57 22.99 -17.50
C GLY A 274 16.39 22.76 -15.99
N GLU A 275 15.38 22.00 -15.55
CA GLU A 275 15.24 21.60 -14.13
C GLU A 275 16.43 20.74 -13.68
N TRP A 276 16.94 19.88 -14.58
CA TRP A 276 18.12 19.05 -14.35
C TRP A 276 19.29 19.44 -15.24
N GLU A 277 20.46 19.55 -14.62
CA GLU A 277 21.71 19.86 -15.32
C GLU A 277 22.27 18.57 -15.99
N PRO A 278 22.54 18.59 -17.32
CA PRO A 278 22.95 17.39 -18.07
C PRO A 278 24.21 16.68 -17.55
N ILE A 279 25.24 17.42 -17.12
CA ILE A 279 26.48 16.84 -16.58
C ILE A 279 26.19 16.12 -15.26
N GLY A 280 25.38 16.72 -14.38
CA GLY A 280 24.90 16.16 -13.13
C GLY A 280 24.13 14.86 -13.36
N PHE A 281 23.21 14.85 -14.33
CA PHE A 281 22.46 13.65 -14.72
C PHE A 281 23.37 12.54 -15.27
N ALA A 282 24.27 12.87 -16.19
CA ALA A 282 25.25 11.93 -16.76
C ALA A 282 26.14 11.30 -15.67
N LYS A 283 26.62 12.10 -14.71
CA LYS A 283 27.39 11.62 -13.55
C LYS A 283 26.54 10.70 -12.68
N ALA A 284 25.29 11.07 -12.41
CA ALA A 284 24.38 10.32 -11.55
C ALA A 284 24.05 8.94 -12.13
N VAL A 285 23.64 8.84 -13.41
CA VAL A 285 23.30 7.55 -14.03
C VAL A 285 24.49 6.60 -14.08
N ARG A 286 25.69 7.11 -14.42
CA ARG A 286 26.94 6.33 -14.41
C ARG A 286 27.27 5.80 -13.03
N LYS A 287 27.18 6.67 -12.01
CA LYS A 287 27.43 6.29 -10.62
C LYS A 287 26.43 5.23 -10.15
N ARG A 288 25.13 5.39 -10.48
CA ARG A 288 24.09 4.44 -10.12
C ARG A 288 24.33 3.06 -10.72
N ILE A 289 24.68 2.97 -12.00
CA ILE A 289 25.03 1.69 -12.64
C ILE A 289 26.22 1.05 -11.94
N ALA A 290 27.29 1.81 -11.69
CA ALA A 290 28.48 1.29 -11.02
C ALA A 290 28.18 0.78 -9.59
N ASP A 291 27.40 1.52 -8.81
CA ASP A 291 26.99 1.11 -7.46
C ASP A 291 26.09 -0.14 -7.49
N SER A 292 25.23 -0.27 -8.51
CA SER A 292 24.34 -1.42 -8.67
C SER A 292 25.11 -2.68 -9.06
N ILE A 293 26.14 -2.57 -9.90
CA ILE A 293 27.05 -3.68 -10.22
C ILE A 293 27.79 -4.15 -8.96
N LYS A 294 28.31 -3.22 -8.14
CA LYS A 294 28.99 -3.54 -6.86
C LYS A 294 28.07 -4.21 -5.82
N ALA A 295 26.76 -4.07 -5.97
CA ALA A 295 25.77 -4.70 -5.10
C ALA A 295 25.37 -6.12 -5.54
N ILE A 296 25.95 -6.62 -6.64
CA ILE A 296 25.74 -7.98 -7.14
C ILE A 296 27.03 -8.77 -6.98
N ARG A 297 26.95 -10.01 -6.47
CA ARG A 297 28.04 -10.99 -6.54
C ARG A 297 28.16 -11.45 -7.99
N TRP A 298 29.32 -11.25 -8.60
CA TRP A 298 29.55 -11.56 -10.01
C TRP A 298 30.79 -12.40 -10.27
N ASP A 299 31.59 -12.74 -9.26
CA ASP A 299 32.84 -13.52 -9.38
C ASP A 299 32.62 -14.93 -9.93
N ASP A 300 31.41 -15.48 -9.81
CA ASP A 300 30.98 -16.76 -10.40
C ASP A 300 30.22 -16.61 -11.74
N LEU A 301 30.09 -15.37 -12.26
CA LEU A 301 29.29 -15.05 -13.45
C LEU A 301 30.10 -14.36 -14.56
N ALA A 302 31.09 -13.54 -14.20
CA ALA A 302 31.88 -12.75 -15.14
C ALA A 302 33.30 -12.47 -14.61
N ARG A 303 34.23 -12.21 -15.53
CA ARG A 303 35.63 -11.85 -15.24
C ARG A 303 35.77 -10.34 -14.97
N LYS A 304 36.84 -9.93 -14.28
CA LYS A 304 37.11 -8.52 -13.94
C LYS A 304 37.16 -7.63 -15.19
N GLU A 305 37.75 -8.14 -16.26
CA GLU A 305 37.90 -7.46 -17.55
C GLU A 305 36.53 -7.24 -18.21
N GLU A 306 35.65 -8.24 -18.17
CA GLU A 306 34.28 -8.17 -18.70
C GLU A 306 33.42 -7.18 -17.89
N ILE A 307 33.67 -7.06 -16.58
CA ILE A 307 33.02 -6.04 -15.76
C ILE A 307 33.52 -4.63 -16.11
N ALA A 308 34.82 -4.47 -16.35
CA ALA A 308 35.43 -3.18 -16.70
C ALA A 308 34.98 -2.69 -18.09
N HIS A 309 35.03 -3.58 -19.07
CA HIS A 309 34.78 -3.35 -20.49
C HIS A 309 33.78 -4.39 -21.04
N PRO A 310 32.48 -4.24 -20.73
CA PRO A 310 31.46 -5.21 -21.14
C PRO A 310 31.27 -5.27 -22.66
N SER A 311 31.10 -6.49 -23.17
CA SER A 311 30.76 -6.81 -24.56
C SER A 311 29.37 -7.45 -24.66
N GLU A 312 28.82 -7.52 -25.88
CA GLU A 312 27.56 -8.22 -26.13
C GLU A 312 27.64 -9.71 -25.76
N THR A 313 28.80 -10.34 -25.95
CA THR A 313 29.02 -11.76 -25.64
C THR A 313 28.82 -12.07 -24.15
N VAL A 314 29.32 -11.22 -23.24
CA VAL A 314 29.11 -11.44 -21.79
C VAL A 314 27.66 -11.20 -21.41
N VAL A 315 26.98 -10.20 -21.99
CA VAL A 315 25.56 -9.94 -21.75
C VAL A 315 24.72 -11.16 -22.16
N PHE A 316 24.93 -11.69 -23.36
CA PHE A 316 24.23 -12.87 -23.86
C PHE A 316 24.47 -14.12 -22.99
N ARG A 317 25.73 -14.36 -22.59
CA ARG A 317 26.08 -15.49 -21.70
C ARG A 317 25.34 -15.39 -20.35
N LEU A 318 25.20 -14.19 -19.79
CA LEU A 318 24.47 -13.97 -18.54
C LEU A 318 22.96 -14.19 -18.72
N GLU A 319 22.38 -13.77 -19.85
CA GLU A 319 20.97 -14.04 -20.17
C GLU A 319 20.70 -15.55 -20.28
N GLN A 320 21.59 -16.31 -20.95
CA GLN A 320 21.52 -17.77 -21.00
C GLN A 320 21.62 -18.41 -19.61
N LYS A 321 22.56 -17.95 -18.77
CA LYS A 321 22.70 -18.45 -17.38
C LYS A 321 21.42 -18.24 -16.58
N ALA A 322 20.77 -17.09 -16.75
CA ALA A 322 19.51 -16.82 -16.07
C ALA A 322 18.35 -17.70 -16.57
N ALA A 323 18.25 -17.93 -17.88
CA ALA A 323 17.25 -18.81 -18.47
C ALA A 323 17.44 -20.26 -17.96
N GLY A 324 18.67 -20.76 -17.93
CA GLY A 324 18.98 -22.09 -17.39
C GLY A 324 18.62 -22.23 -15.91
N ALA A 325 18.92 -21.22 -15.09
CA ALA A 325 18.53 -21.22 -13.67
C ALA A 325 17.00 -21.16 -13.48
N ALA A 326 16.27 -20.48 -14.37
CA ALA A 326 14.81 -20.46 -14.35
C ALA A 326 14.20 -21.84 -14.68
N PHE A 327 14.74 -22.51 -15.70
CA PHE A 327 14.31 -23.84 -16.12
C PHE A 327 14.58 -24.88 -15.02
N ALA A 328 15.80 -24.92 -14.47
CA ALA A 328 16.15 -25.83 -13.37
C ALA A 328 15.25 -25.63 -12.14
N ARG A 329 14.86 -24.37 -11.87
CA ARG A 329 13.95 -24.06 -10.76
C ARG A 329 12.53 -24.55 -11.01
N GLU A 330 12.07 -24.53 -12.24
CA GLU A 330 10.76 -25.06 -12.61
C GLU A 330 10.72 -26.58 -12.44
N GLN A 331 11.76 -27.29 -12.87
CA GLN A 331 11.89 -28.73 -12.66
C GLN A 331 11.87 -29.08 -11.16
N GLN A 332 12.70 -28.39 -10.36
CA GLN A 332 12.73 -28.59 -8.90
C GLN A 332 11.36 -28.38 -8.21
N LEU A 333 10.50 -27.52 -8.75
CA LEU A 333 9.16 -27.31 -8.20
C LEU A 333 8.16 -28.42 -8.58
N LYS A 334 8.36 -29.07 -9.72
CA LYS A 334 7.59 -30.25 -10.14
C LYS A 334 7.98 -31.46 -9.32
N ASP A 335 9.29 -31.75 -9.25
CA ASP A 335 9.83 -32.86 -8.46
C ASP A 335 9.35 -32.77 -6.99
N HIS A 336 9.45 -31.58 -6.38
CA HIS A 336 8.95 -31.35 -5.02
C HIS A 336 7.43 -31.55 -4.88
N TYR A 337 6.65 -31.26 -5.93
CA TYR A 337 5.21 -31.49 -5.90
C TYR A 337 4.88 -32.98 -5.93
N GLU A 338 5.57 -33.74 -6.78
CA GLU A 338 5.43 -35.20 -6.90
C GLU A 338 5.82 -35.91 -5.58
N ASP A 339 6.97 -35.54 -5.01
CA ASP A 339 7.54 -36.18 -3.80
C ASP A 339 6.78 -35.88 -2.51
N HIS A 340 6.02 -34.78 -2.46
CA HIS A 340 5.38 -34.26 -1.24
C HIS A 340 3.88 -34.03 -1.37
N HIS A 341 3.21 -34.72 -2.29
CA HIS A 341 1.76 -34.82 -2.28
C HIS A 341 1.34 -35.65 -1.05
N ASP A 342 0.52 -35.07 -0.16
CA ASP A 342 -0.09 -35.84 0.93
C ASP A 342 -1.39 -36.51 0.47
N GLU A 343 -1.94 -37.40 1.31
CA GLU A 343 -3.21 -38.12 1.06
C GLU A 343 -4.41 -37.19 0.77
N HIS A 344 -4.28 -35.88 1.05
CA HIS A 344 -5.30 -34.86 0.84
C HIS A 344 -4.95 -33.88 -0.30
N GLY A 345 -3.93 -34.19 -1.12
CA GLY A 345 -3.49 -33.39 -2.26
C GLY A 345 -2.84 -32.06 -1.90
N ARG A 346 -2.38 -31.86 -0.65
CA ARG A 346 -1.80 -30.60 -0.17
C ARG A 346 -0.28 -30.62 -0.20
N VAL A 347 0.30 -29.76 -1.03
CA VAL A 347 1.76 -29.60 -1.10
C VAL A 347 2.25 -28.40 -0.27
N LYS A 348 3.18 -28.66 0.66
CA LYS A 348 3.87 -27.62 1.43
C LYS A 348 4.70 -26.73 0.49
N PRO A 349 4.64 -25.40 0.64
CA PRO A 349 5.38 -24.51 -0.25
C PRO A 349 6.91 -24.70 -0.12
N TYR A 350 7.60 -24.87 -1.26
CA TYR A 350 9.05 -24.94 -1.31
C TYR A 350 9.65 -23.56 -1.08
N ARG A 351 10.02 -23.30 0.16
CA ARG A 351 10.63 -22.04 0.60
C ARG A 351 12.11 -22.31 0.82
N GLY A 352 12.99 -21.64 0.06
CA GLY A 352 14.43 -21.75 0.27
C GLY A 352 14.86 -21.38 1.71
N ASP A 353 16.11 -21.71 2.04
CA ASP A 353 16.56 -21.87 3.43
C ASP A 353 16.61 -20.56 4.23
N LEU A 354 16.91 -19.45 3.56
CA LEU A 354 17.11 -18.14 4.19
C LEU A 354 15.88 -17.22 4.04
N LYS A 355 15.08 -17.12 5.11
CA LYS A 355 13.91 -16.20 5.20
C LYS A 355 14.21 -14.92 5.96
N PHE A 356 15.07 -15.00 6.97
CA PHE A 356 15.43 -13.91 7.87
C PHE A 356 16.94 -13.90 8.06
N ALA A 357 17.52 -12.71 8.22
CA ALA A 357 18.93 -12.59 8.55
C ALA A 357 19.18 -13.11 9.97
N ARG A 358 20.16 -14.01 10.10
CA ARG A 358 20.74 -14.50 11.35
C ARG A 358 22.22 -14.07 11.44
N PRO A 359 22.82 -13.99 12.63
CA PRO A 359 24.23 -13.59 12.78
C PRO A 359 25.21 -14.43 11.94
N ASP A 360 24.91 -15.71 11.78
CA ASP A 360 25.68 -16.77 11.11
C ASP A 360 25.16 -17.09 9.70
N SER A 361 24.33 -16.23 9.10
CA SER A 361 23.78 -16.50 7.76
C SER A 361 24.86 -16.63 6.70
N ASP A 362 24.92 -17.78 6.03
CA ASP A 362 25.76 -17.97 4.85
C ASP A 362 25.17 -17.25 3.63
N TRP A 363 25.58 -15.99 3.47
CA TRP A 363 25.17 -15.19 2.32
C TRP A 363 25.77 -15.69 1.01
N LYS A 364 26.90 -16.38 1.04
CA LYS A 364 27.57 -16.88 -0.15
C LYS A 364 26.80 -18.08 -0.70
N GLY A 365 26.50 -19.08 0.11
CA GLY A 365 25.64 -20.21 -0.28
C GLY A 365 24.23 -19.75 -0.66
N ALA A 366 23.66 -18.79 0.07
CA ALA A 366 22.33 -18.25 -0.26
C ALA A 366 22.28 -17.47 -1.59
N SER A 367 23.42 -17.02 -2.10
CA SER A 367 23.59 -16.37 -3.41
C SER A 367 23.67 -17.40 -4.56
N GLU A 368 23.92 -18.67 -4.24
CA GLU A 368 24.04 -19.80 -5.20
C GLU A 368 22.71 -20.51 -5.44
N ASP A 369 21.69 -20.23 -4.63
CA ASP A 369 20.33 -20.67 -4.89
C ASP A 369 19.85 -20.21 -6.28
N LEU A 370 19.14 -21.09 -6.99
CA LEU A 370 18.68 -20.88 -8.37
C LEU A 370 17.91 -19.57 -8.57
N LEU A 371 17.11 -19.13 -7.59
CA LEU A 371 16.40 -17.85 -7.66
C LEU A 371 17.38 -16.68 -7.70
N PHE A 372 18.46 -16.73 -6.92
CA PHE A 372 19.44 -15.66 -6.83
C PHE A 372 20.48 -15.74 -7.93
N VAL A 373 20.91 -16.92 -8.38
CA VAL A 373 21.70 -17.07 -9.61
C VAL A 373 20.97 -16.43 -10.78
N ARG A 374 19.68 -16.75 -10.98
CA ARG A 374 18.85 -16.13 -12.02
C ARG A 374 18.82 -14.61 -11.90
N LYS A 375 18.52 -14.07 -10.72
CA LYS A 375 18.39 -12.63 -10.51
C LYS A 375 19.71 -11.88 -10.68
N ARG A 376 20.82 -12.45 -10.17
CA ARG A 376 22.16 -11.86 -10.31
C ARG A 376 22.56 -11.83 -11.78
N ALA A 377 22.36 -12.93 -12.51
CA ALA A 377 22.66 -12.99 -13.94
C ALA A 377 21.77 -12.03 -14.77
N GLU A 378 20.45 -12.03 -14.57
CA GLU A 378 19.52 -11.07 -15.23
C GLU A 378 19.89 -9.62 -14.92
N GLY A 379 20.13 -9.30 -13.65
CA GLY A 379 20.47 -7.94 -13.22
C GLY A 379 21.81 -7.49 -13.76
N LEU A 380 22.83 -8.34 -13.69
CA LEU A 380 24.17 -8.02 -14.20
C LEU A 380 24.16 -7.84 -15.73
N ALA A 381 23.43 -8.67 -16.48
CA ALA A 381 23.29 -8.53 -17.93
C ALA A 381 22.74 -7.14 -18.30
N GLN A 382 21.66 -6.71 -17.63
CA GLN A 382 21.06 -5.37 -17.85
C GLN A 382 22.05 -4.25 -17.52
N LEU A 383 22.75 -4.34 -16.39
CA LEU A 383 23.70 -3.32 -15.95
C LEU A 383 24.92 -3.21 -16.87
N LEU A 384 25.45 -4.35 -17.33
CA LEU A 384 26.58 -4.38 -18.26
C LEU A 384 26.21 -3.88 -19.65
N PHE A 385 24.99 -4.19 -20.13
CA PHE A 385 24.43 -3.59 -21.34
C PHE A 385 24.34 -2.06 -21.22
N ALA A 386 23.74 -1.54 -20.14
CA ALA A 386 23.63 -0.08 -19.97
C ALA A 386 25.03 0.58 -19.88
N LYS A 387 25.97 -0.08 -19.20
CA LYS A 387 27.36 0.38 -19.09
C LYS A 387 28.07 0.42 -20.44
N SER A 388 27.94 -0.60 -21.29
CA SER A 388 28.59 -0.62 -22.61
C SER A 388 28.02 0.49 -23.51
N VAL A 389 26.70 0.68 -23.51
CA VAL A 389 26.02 1.74 -24.28
C VAL A 389 26.48 3.13 -23.82
N PHE A 390 26.58 3.39 -22.51
CA PHE A 390 27.09 4.66 -22.00
C PHE A 390 28.58 4.90 -22.31
N GLN A 391 29.39 3.84 -22.38
CA GLN A 391 30.80 3.93 -22.78
C GLN A 391 30.93 4.25 -24.27
N ALA A 392 30.15 3.58 -25.13
CA ALA A 392 30.11 3.81 -26.57
C ALA A 392 29.64 5.22 -26.92
N ALA A 393 28.65 5.76 -26.21
CA ALA A 393 28.18 7.13 -26.38
C ALA A 393 29.15 8.19 -25.77
N HIS A 394 30.26 7.78 -25.15
CA HIS A 394 31.21 8.68 -24.49
C HIS A 394 30.58 9.61 -23.42
N LEU A 395 29.56 9.13 -22.70
CA LEU A 395 28.78 9.89 -21.70
C LEU A 395 29.65 10.54 -20.60
N SER A 396 30.85 10.02 -20.37
CA SER A 396 31.81 10.58 -19.41
C SER A 396 32.55 11.82 -19.89
N ARG A 397 32.84 11.91 -21.20
CA ARG A 397 33.66 12.95 -21.81
C ARG A 397 32.82 14.02 -22.50
N LYS A 398 31.70 13.60 -23.13
CA LYS A 398 30.82 14.45 -23.91
C LYS A 398 29.36 14.30 -23.49
N PRO A 399 28.99 14.69 -22.26
CA PRO A 399 27.66 14.39 -21.71
C PRO A 399 26.50 14.96 -22.52
N PHE A 400 26.65 16.16 -23.10
CA PHE A 400 25.58 16.79 -23.89
C PHE A 400 25.30 16.02 -25.19
N GLU A 401 26.31 15.81 -26.04
CA GLU A 401 26.19 15.02 -27.27
C GLU A 401 25.71 13.58 -26.98
N ALA A 402 26.26 12.96 -25.93
CA ALA A 402 25.91 11.61 -25.54
C ALA A 402 24.44 11.48 -25.13
N LEU A 403 23.93 12.40 -24.31
CA LEU A 403 22.54 12.34 -23.86
C LEU A 403 21.58 12.50 -25.05
N ASP A 404 21.83 13.44 -25.97
CA ASP A 404 21.01 13.61 -27.17
C ASP A 404 20.96 12.30 -28.01
N GLN A 405 22.11 11.65 -28.22
CA GLN A 405 22.17 10.36 -28.90
C GLN A 405 21.42 9.25 -28.14
N LEU A 406 21.56 9.21 -26.82
CA LEU A 406 20.96 8.17 -25.98
C LEU A 406 19.43 8.28 -25.95
N PHE A 407 18.86 9.49 -25.89
CA PHE A 407 17.40 9.66 -25.92
C PHE A 407 16.78 9.35 -27.29
N ARG A 408 17.54 9.43 -28.39
CA ARG A 408 17.05 9.14 -29.75
C ARG A 408 17.18 7.67 -30.18
N SER A 409 18.20 6.97 -29.71
CA SER A 409 18.48 5.58 -30.12
C SER A 409 17.74 4.55 -29.26
N LYS A 410 17.30 3.43 -29.85
CA LYS A 410 16.59 2.36 -29.11
C LYS A 410 17.43 1.79 -27.97
N ASP A 411 18.71 1.53 -28.21
CA ASP A 411 19.61 1.00 -27.19
C ASP A 411 19.95 2.03 -26.11
N GLY A 412 20.10 3.31 -26.50
CA GLY A 412 20.28 4.40 -25.55
C GLY A 412 19.08 4.59 -24.62
N GLN A 413 17.86 4.56 -25.19
CA GLN A 413 16.62 4.63 -24.43
C GLN A 413 16.53 3.47 -23.44
N ARG A 414 16.83 2.24 -23.88
CA ARG A 414 16.89 1.05 -23.03
C ARG A 414 17.93 1.20 -21.91
N ALA A 415 19.12 1.74 -22.20
CA ALA A 415 20.17 1.96 -21.20
C ALA A 415 19.76 2.99 -20.14
N ILE A 416 19.10 4.08 -20.56
CA ILE A 416 18.51 5.08 -19.64
C ILE A 416 17.43 4.43 -18.78
N ASP A 417 16.50 3.67 -19.37
CA ASP A 417 15.44 2.97 -18.64
C ASP A 417 16.00 2.01 -17.58
N ILE A 418 17.10 1.31 -17.88
CA ILE A 418 17.81 0.46 -16.92
C ILE A 418 18.37 1.30 -15.76
N ALA A 419 19.06 2.41 -16.04
CA ALA A 419 19.62 3.27 -15.00
C ALA A 419 18.53 3.88 -14.10
N LEU A 420 17.44 4.38 -14.69
CA LEU A 420 16.29 4.93 -13.97
C LEU A 420 15.58 3.85 -13.13
N ALA A 421 15.49 2.61 -13.63
CA ALA A 421 14.97 1.49 -12.86
C ALA A 421 15.82 1.18 -11.63
N GLU A 422 17.15 1.35 -11.68
CA GLU A 422 18.02 1.21 -10.51
C GLU A 422 17.86 2.33 -9.49
N PHE A 423 17.66 3.58 -9.93
CA PHE A 423 17.28 4.67 -9.01
C PHE A 423 15.97 4.37 -8.29
N ARG A 424 14.94 3.95 -9.03
CA ARG A 424 13.66 3.53 -8.45
C ARG A 424 13.81 2.38 -7.47
N LYS A 425 14.57 1.34 -7.81
CA LYS A 425 14.84 0.20 -6.90
C LYS A 425 15.51 0.67 -5.60
N ALA A 426 16.47 1.58 -5.70
CA ALA A 426 17.16 2.15 -4.54
C ALA A 426 16.17 2.94 -3.65
N GLY A 427 15.48 3.92 -4.23
CA GLY A 427 14.55 4.78 -3.50
C GLY A 427 13.41 4.02 -2.83
N LEU A 428 12.72 3.13 -3.55
CA LEU A 428 11.61 2.33 -3.01
C LEU A 428 12.04 1.36 -1.91
N SER A 429 13.32 1.00 -1.88
CA SER A 429 13.81 0.04 -0.90
C SER A 429 14.00 0.61 0.49
N SER A 430 14.19 1.93 0.64
CA SER A 430 14.41 2.52 1.97
C SER A 430 14.11 4.02 2.11
N GLU A 431 14.03 4.79 1.04
CA GLU A 431 13.95 6.26 1.09
C GLU A 431 12.56 6.81 0.77
N VAL A 432 11.69 6.00 0.17
CA VAL A 432 10.28 6.32 -0.09
C VAL A 432 9.38 5.41 0.75
N ALA A 433 8.32 5.97 1.33
CA ALA A 433 7.28 5.20 2.01
C ALA A 433 5.88 5.65 1.57
N ASP A 434 4.96 4.70 1.50
CA ASP A 434 3.54 5.00 1.29
C ASP A 434 2.84 5.20 2.63
N VAL A 435 2.04 6.26 2.74
CA VAL A 435 1.10 6.43 3.83
C VAL A 435 -0.14 5.61 3.51
N SER A 436 -0.24 4.43 4.11
CA SER A 436 -1.32 3.47 3.85
C SER A 436 -2.52 3.65 4.78
N VAL A 437 -2.32 4.30 5.93
CA VAL A 437 -3.35 4.68 6.89
C VAL A 437 -3.01 6.10 7.33
N CYS A 438 -3.99 7.01 7.31
CA CYS A 438 -3.85 8.37 7.80
C CYS A 438 -5.23 8.94 8.07
N GLY A 439 -5.54 9.27 9.32
CA GLY A 439 -6.84 9.84 9.63
C GLY A 439 -6.99 10.18 11.10
N ALA A 440 -7.92 11.11 11.35
CA ALA A 440 -8.32 11.46 12.70
C ALA A 440 -9.24 10.40 13.30
N VAL A 441 -9.32 10.44 14.62
CA VAL A 441 -10.26 9.69 15.45
C VAL A 441 -11.22 10.70 16.09
N HIS A 442 -12.46 10.29 16.35
CA HIS A 442 -13.44 11.12 17.06
C HIS A 442 -12.88 11.55 18.42
N PRO A 443 -13.06 12.82 18.83
CA PRO A 443 -13.81 13.90 18.17
C PRO A 443 -12.97 14.80 17.22
N TYR A 444 -11.67 14.52 17.05
CA TYR A 444 -10.71 15.42 16.38
C TYR A 444 -10.88 15.54 14.86
N ASN A 445 -11.72 14.71 14.24
CA ASN A 445 -12.09 14.83 12.82
C ASN A 445 -12.73 16.19 12.50
N GLU A 446 -13.53 16.75 13.42
CA GLU A 446 -14.18 18.06 13.24
C GLU A 446 -13.17 19.23 13.27
N LEU A 447 -12.04 19.02 13.93
CA LEU A 447 -10.93 19.98 14.04
C LEU A 447 -9.88 19.81 12.94
N LEU A 448 -10.19 19.10 11.85
CA LEU A 448 -9.23 18.81 10.78
C LEU A 448 -8.01 18.00 11.24
N GLY A 449 -8.19 17.13 12.25
CA GLY A 449 -7.12 16.26 12.76
C GLY A 449 -6.48 15.36 11.70
N GLY A 450 -7.19 15.04 10.60
CA GLY A 450 -6.60 14.29 9.48
C GLY A 450 -5.43 15.03 8.82
N LYS A 451 -5.49 16.38 8.77
CA LYS A 451 -4.41 17.25 8.29
C LYS A 451 -3.22 17.21 9.24
N LEU A 452 -3.49 17.33 10.54
CA LEU A 452 -2.48 17.20 11.59
C LEU A 452 -1.72 15.88 11.47
N VAL A 453 -2.43 14.75 11.37
CA VAL A 453 -1.81 13.43 11.25
C VAL A 453 -0.89 13.36 10.02
N ALA A 454 -1.33 13.89 8.87
CA ALA A 454 -0.52 13.91 7.65
C ALA A 454 0.74 14.79 7.79
N LEU A 455 0.63 15.94 8.47
CA LEU A 455 1.77 16.81 8.76
C LEU A 455 2.74 16.16 9.74
N LEU A 456 2.25 15.58 10.84
CA LEU A 456 3.13 14.96 11.85
C LEU A 456 3.91 13.75 11.31
N LEU A 457 3.46 13.12 10.22
CA LEU A 457 4.26 12.10 9.53
C LEU A 457 5.56 12.65 8.89
N THR A 458 5.67 13.97 8.70
CA THR A 458 6.87 14.62 8.16
C THR A 458 7.85 15.06 9.25
N SER A 459 7.52 14.83 10.52
CA SER A 459 8.28 15.35 11.66
C SER A 459 9.61 14.63 11.88
N THR A 460 10.53 15.30 12.58
CA THR A 460 11.81 14.71 13.00
C THR A 460 11.63 13.43 13.82
N GLU A 461 10.62 13.35 14.69
CA GLU A 461 10.31 12.18 15.52
C GLU A 461 9.98 10.95 14.66
N VAL A 462 9.15 11.12 13.62
CA VAL A 462 8.79 10.03 12.69
C VAL A 462 9.99 9.63 11.84
N ARG A 463 10.78 10.59 11.36
CA ARG A 463 12.00 10.33 10.57
C ARG A 463 13.05 9.58 11.40
N ASN A 464 13.28 9.99 12.64
CA ASN A 464 14.21 9.34 13.57
C ASN A 464 13.73 7.93 13.95
N ALA A 465 12.44 7.76 14.21
CA ALA A 465 11.87 6.44 14.48
C ALA A 465 12.03 5.49 13.28
N TYR A 466 11.79 5.98 12.07
CA TYR A 466 11.98 5.21 10.83
C TYR A 466 13.46 4.83 10.65
N ALA A 467 14.39 5.78 10.83
CA ALA A 467 15.82 5.55 10.73
C ALA A 467 16.31 4.54 11.78
N LYS A 468 15.88 4.66 13.04
CA LYS A 468 16.19 3.72 14.13
C LYS A 468 15.68 2.32 13.81
N ARG A 469 14.44 2.21 13.32
CA ARG A 469 13.79 0.91 13.04
C ARG A 469 14.41 0.17 11.87
N TYR A 470 14.82 0.88 10.81
CA TYR A 470 15.24 0.25 9.55
C TYR A 470 16.72 0.42 9.20
N GLY A 471 17.43 1.39 9.80
CA GLY A 471 18.81 1.73 9.40
C GLY A 471 19.84 0.64 9.70
N GLY A 472 19.66 -0.10 10.79
CA GLY A 472 20.51 -1.25 11.16
C GLY A 472 20.05 -2.58 10.56
N GLN A 473 18.91 -2.63 9.87
CA GLN A 473 18.32 -3.88 9.44
C GLN A 473 19.09 -4.47 8.26
N THR A 474 19.46 -5.75 8.37
CA THR A 474 20.08 -6.49 7.26
C THR A 474 19.05 -6.76 6.18
N SER A 475 19.31 -6.30 4.96
CA SER A 475 18.45 -6.53 3.80
C SER A 475 18.71 -7.93 3.26
N VAL A 476 17.82 -8.88 3.57
CA VAL A 476 17.96 -10.30 3.16
C VAL A 476 18.15 -10.43 1.64
N ILE A 477 17.26 -9.80 0.85
CA ILE A 477 17.35 -9.87 -0.63
C ILE A 477 18.66 -9.25 -1.13
N ALA A 478 19.03 -8.06 -0.64
CA ALA A 478 20.25 -7.41 -1.11
C ALA A 478 21.50 -8.20 -0.71
N SER A 479 21.48 -8.84 0.46
CA SER A 479 22.59 -9.66 0.94
C SER A 479 22.75 -10.94 0.11
N GLN A 480 21.65 -11.59 -0.27
CA GLN A 480 21.67 -12.73 -1.19
C GLN A 480 22.06 -12.34 -2.63
N MET A 481 21.74 -11.13 -3.08
CA MET A 481 22.24 -10.61 -4.36
C MET A 481 23.75 -10.34 -4.32
N ALA A 482 24.26 -9.85 -3.19
CA ALA A 482 25.66 -9.45 -3.02
C ALA A 482 26.59 -10.57 -2.54
N GLY A 483 26.05 -11.72 -2.10
CA GLY A 483 26.84 -12.79 -1.48
C GLY A 483 27.46 -12.42 -0.13
N ARG A 484 27.02 -11.31 0.47
CA ARG A 484 27.57 -10.74 1.71
C ARG A 484 26.51 -9.92 2.43
N LYS A 485 26.68 -9.64 3.72
CA LYS A 485 25.75 -8.82 4.50
C LYS A 485 25.65 -7.39 3.92
N ILE A 486 24.42 -6.95 3.63
CA ILE A 486 24.09 -5.60 3.17
C ILE A 486 23.04 -4.97 4.09
N SER A 487 23.36 -3.81 4.65
CA SER A 487 22.38 -2.88 5.23
C SER A 487 22.11 -1.74 4.25
N LYS A 488 20.94 -1.10 4.37
CA LYS A 488 20.54 0.02 3.51
C LYS A 488 20.34 1.28 4.34
N PRO A 489 20.64 2.47 3.80
CA PRO A 489 20.35 3.72 4.49
C PRO A 489 18.84 3.85 4.68
N ALA A 490 18.38 4.17 5.89
CA ALA A 490 16.97 4.39 6.19
C ALA A 490 16.64 5.89 6.28
N LYS A 491 17.07 6.64 5.26
CA LYS A 491 16.83 8.09 5.15
C LYS A 491 15.55 8.34 4.39
N LEU A 492 14.44 8.55 5.09
CA LEU A 492 13.16 8.84 4.47
C LEU A 492 13.21 10.24 3.81
N ARG A 493 12.95 10.28 2.50
CA ARG A 493 13.02 11.47 1.64
C ARG A 493 11.64 11.94 1.21
N ILE A 494 10.75 11.00 0.87
CA ILE A 494 9.43 11.30 0.30
C ILE A 494 8.38 10.39 0.91
N LEU A 495 7.21 10.96 1.15
CA LEU A 495 5.98 10.24 1.43
C LEU A 495 5.01 10.33 0.26
N THR A 496 4.40 9.21 -0.09
CA THR A 496 3.33 9.16 -1.10
C THR A 496 2.07 8.53 -0.56
N THR A 497 0.92 8.86 -1.13
CA THR A 497 -0.36 8.23 -0.78
C THR A 497 -1.37 8.34 -1.91
N THR A 498 -2.48 7.61 -1.78
CA THR A 498 -3.60 7.64 -2.72
C THR A 498 -4.87 7.98 -1.97
N SER A 499 -5.73 8.81 -2.57
CA SER A 499 -7.02 9.13 -1.97
C SER A 499 -7.93 7.92 -1.89
N LEU A 500 -8.84 7.91 -0.91
CA LEU A 500 -9.89 6.90 -0.86
C LEU A 500 -10.90 7.07 -2.03
N TYR A 501 -11.10 8.30 -2.49
CA TYR A 501 -12.06 8.66 -3.53
C TYR A 501 -11.35 9.32 -4.71
N GLY A 502 -11.80 9.06 -5.95
CA GLY A 502 -11.27 9.75 -7.14
C GLY A 502 -11.67 11.22 -7.25
N VAL A 503 -12.59 11.68 -6.38
CA VAL A 503 -13.20 13.03 -6.38
C VAL A 503 -12.78 13.83 -5.13
N GLY A 504 -11.54 14.31 -5.15
CA GLY A 504 -10.97 15.15 -4.09
C GLY A 504 -10.63 14.42 -2.78
N SER A 505 -9.76 15.03 -1.97
CA SER A 505 -9.47 14.60 -0.60
C SER A 505 -9.44 15.82 0.32
N SER A 506 -10.36 15.92 1.27
CA SER A 506 -10.36 17.02 2.26
C SER A 506 -9.09 17.07 3.11
N GLN A 507 -8.45 15.90 3.28
CA GLN A 507 -7.25 15.73 4.09
C GLN A 507 -6.02 16.34 3.44
N TYR A 508 -5.75 16.03 2.16
CA TYR A 508 -4.55 16.51 1.47
C TYR A 508 -4.78 17.79 0.67
N ASN A 509 -6.02 18.25 0.54
CA ASN A 509 -6.33 19.48 -0.17
C ASN A 509 -5.85 20.72 0.62
N ARG A 510 -5.10 21.60 -0.05
CA ARG A 510 -4.49 22.82 0.51
C ARG A 510 -3.73 22.56 1.81
N LEU A 511 -2.98 21.46 1.87
CA LEU A 511 -2.19 21.08 3.04
C LEU A 511 -0.74 21.56 2.88
N ILE A 512 -0.52 22.88 3.04
CA ILE A 512 0.77 23.56 2.77
C ILE A 512 1.15 24.53 3.88
N LEU A 513 1.99 24.16 4.83
CA LEU A 513 2.53 25.12 5.80
C LEU A 513 3.73 25.85 5.17
N ARG A 514 3.67 27.18 5.10
CA ARG A 514 4.76 28.00 4.56
C ARG A 514 5.71 28.42 5.69
N ALA A 515 7.01 28.37 5.45
CA ALA A 515 7.99 28.87 6.42
C ALA A 515 7.84 30.38 6.66
N ASP A 516 7.48 31.14 5.63
CA ASP A 516 7.23 32.59 5.73
C ASP A 516 6.09 32.94 6.71
N ASP A 517 5.07 32.07 6.83
CA ASP A 517 3.93 32.25 7.75
C ASP A 517 4.22 31.70 9.17
N HIS A 518 5.27 30.87 9.30
CA HIS A 518 5.54 30.04 10.47
C HIS A 518 7.06 29.97 10.70
N SER A 519 7.60 30.93 11.44
CA SER A 519 9.05 31.09 11.67
C SER A 519 9.74 29.90 12.34
N GLU A 520 8.98 29.03 13.01
CA GLU A 520 9.50 27.78 13.58
C GLU A 520 9.77 26.68 12.52
N LEU A 521 9.30 26.85 11.28
CA LEU A 521 9.50 25.88 10.21
C LEU A 521 10.77 26.22 9.41
N PRO A 522 11.69 25.25 9.21
CA PRO A 522 12.92 25.48 8.46
C PRO A 522 12.70 25.56 6.95
N PHE A 523 11.55 25.07 6.45
CA PHE A 523 11.15 25.09 5.05
C PHE A 523 9.65 24.76 4.94
N ASP A 524 9.09 24.98 3.75
CA ASP A 524 7.68 24.67 3.46
C ASP A 524 7.36 23.17 3.57
N VAL A 525 6.29 22.85 4.30
CA VAL A 525 5.77 21.49 4.40
C VAL A 525 4.47 21.37 3.60
N ALA A 526 4.56 20.71 2.45
CA ALA A 526 3.47 20.66 1.47
C ALA A 526 3.11 19.24 1.04
N TRP A 527 1.83 18.89 1.20
CA TRP A 527 1.23 17.75 0.51
C TRP A 527 0.52 18.25 -0.76
N GLY A 528 1.01 17.80 -1.91
CA GLY A 528 0.50 18.20 -3.22
C GLY A 528 -0.14 17.03 -3.97
N ALA A 529 -1.13 17.32 -4.82
CA ALA A 529 -1.60 16.34 -5.78
C ALA A 529 -0.53 16.17 -6.88
N ILE A 530 -0.04 14.95 -7.06
CA ILE A 530 1.03 14.61 -8.01
C ILE A 530 0.49 13.94 -9.28
N GLY A 531 -0.82 13.71 -9.33
CA GLY A 531 -1.53 13.25 -10.52
C GLY A 531 -2.79 12.46 -10.18
N LYS A 532 -3.45 11.93 -11.22
CA LYS A 532 -4.68 11.15 -11.10
C LYS A 532 -4.54 9.86 -11.92
N SER A 533 -5.02 8.74 -11.38
CA SER A 533 -5.32 7.56 -12.21
C SER A 533 -6.78 7.63 -12.61
N LEU A 534 -7.04 7.80 -13.91
CA LEU A 534 -8.38 7.85 -14.49
C LEU A 534 -8.98 6.46 -14.72
N THR A 535 -8.12 5.45 -14.87
CA THR A 535 -8.54 4.07 -15.15
C THR A 535 -8.71 3.29 -13.85
N GLY A 536 -7.89 3.50 -12.83
CA GLY A 536 -7.95 2.77 -11.56
C GLY A 536 -6.62 2.08 -11.24
N GLY A 537 -6.65 1.07 -10.36
CA GLY A 537 -5.47 0.30 -9.97
C GLY A 537 -5.73 -1.19 -10.04
N PHE A 538 -4.67 -1.98 -9.94
CA PHE A 538 -4.74 -3.44 -9.81
C PHE A 538 -4.68 -3.82 -8.34
N GLY A 539 -5.63 -4.65 -7.89
CA GLY A 539 -5.70 -5.06 -6.50
C GLY A 539 -6.66 -6.22 -6.27
N THR A 540 -6.65 -6.71 -5.03
CA THR A 540 -7.49 -7.84 -4.58
C THR A 540 -8.45 -7.42 -3.46
N LEU A 541 -8.64 -6.11 -3.28
CA LEU A 541 -9.47 -5.55 -2.22
C LEU A 541 -10.93 -5.99 -2.37
N HIS A 542 -11.44 -6.00 -3.60
CA HIS A 542 -12.80 -6.43 -3.91
C HIS A 542 -13.01 -7.94 -3.83
N LEU A 543 -11.99 -8.73 -3.47
CA LEU A 543 -12.08 -10.20 -3.32
C LEU A 543 -11.90 -10.59 -1.86
N GLY A 544 -12.86 -11.35 -1.35
CA GLY A 544 -12.91 -11.94 -0.02
C GLY A 544 -11.86 -13.03 0.20
N ARG A 545 -11.78 -13.51 1.45
CA ARG A 545 -10.82 -14.56 1.85
C ARG A 545 -11.18 -15.93 1.25
N GLU A 546 -12.47 -16.27 1.25
CA GLU A 546 -12.99 -17.53 0.72
C GLU A 546 -12.73 -17.64 -0.79
N THR A 547 -13.05 -16.59 -1.54
CA THR A 547 -12.77 -16.47 -2.98
C THR A 547 -11.29 -16.63 -3.30
N ALA A 548 -10.43 -15.92 -2.56
CA ALA A 548 -8.98 -16.04 -2.72
C ALA A 548 -8.44 -17.44 -2.39
N HIS A 549 -9.11 -18.19 -1.52
CA HIS A 549 -8.78 -19.58 -1.23
C HIS A 549 -9.24 -20.51 -2.35
N ALA A 550 -10.48 -20.37 -2.83
CA ALA A 550 -11.00 -21.17 -3.95
C ALA A 550 -10.15 -20.99 -5.23
N LEU A 551 -9.82 -19.76 -5.60
CA LEU A 551 -8.94 -19.45 -6.75
C LEU A 551 -7.54 -20.05 -6.60
N ARG A 552 -7.01 -20.10 -5.37
CA ARG A 552 -5.71 -20.74 -5.11
C ARG A 552 -5.77 -22.24 -5.32
N SER A 553 -6.82 -22.91 -4.83
CA SER A 553 -6.99 -24.35 -5.02
C SER A 553 -7.06 -24.70 -6.50
N MET A 554 -7.77 -23.88 -7.28
CA MET A 554 -7.82 -24.00 -8.74
C MET A 554 -6.46 -23.83 -9.43
N ALA A 555 -5.67 -22.83 -9.02
CA ALA A 555 -4.35 -22.59 -9.61
C ALA A 555 -3.40 -23.78 -9.43
N ILE A 556 -3.47 -24.46 -8.28
CA ILE A 556 -2.63 -25.62 -7.95
C ILE A 556 -3.01 -26.81 -8.84
N ALA A 557 -4.32 -27.10 -8.98
CA ALA A 557 -4.82 -28.23 -9.77
C ALA A 557 -4.51 -28.14 -11.28
N ARG A 558 -4.30 -26.92 -11.81
CA ARG A 558 -4.01 -26.71 -13.25
C ARG A 558 -2.55 -26.96 -13.64
N HIS A 559 -1.62 -26.79 -12.71
CA HIS A 559 -0.18 -26.70 -13.01
C HIS A 559 0.65 -27.87 -12.48
N ASP A 560 0.01 -28.85 -11.83
CA ASP A 560 0.64 -30.00 -11.16
C ASP A 560 1.89 -29.57 -10.34
N SER A 561 1.81 -28.37 -9.79
CA SER A 561 2.90 -27.74 -9.07
C SER A 561 2.39 -26.51 -8.35
N ARG A 562 3.01 -26.22 -7.21
CA ARG A 562 2.81 -24.95 -6.52
C ARG A 562 3.85 -23.95 -7.01
N ARG A 563 3.48 -23.09 -7.95
CA ARG A 563 4.40 -22.08 -8.52
C ARG A 563 4.60 -20.86 -7.62
N VAL A 564 3.60 -20.50 -6.80
CA VAL A 564 3.72 -19.41 -5.82
C VAL A 564 3.93 -19.97 -4.41
N ASN A 565 5.18 -19.92 -3.95
CA ASN A 565 5.61 -20.55 -2.70
C ASN A 565 5.67 -19.59 -1.51
N ASN A 566 5.26 -18.33 -1.70
CA ASN A 566 5.43 -17.25 -0.72
C ASN A 566 6.91 -17.11 -0.31
N ARG A 567 7.83 -17.42 -1.23
CA ARG A 567 9.27 -17.33 -0.99
C ARG A 567 9.68 -15.86 -0.99
N PHE A 568 10.47 -15.46 0.01
CA PHE A 568 10.92 -14.08 0.12
C PHE A 568 11.76 -13.70 -1.10
N GLY A 569 11.43 -12.56 -1.72
CA GLY A 569 12.07 -12.09 -2.96
C GLY A 569 11.50 -12.68 -4.27
N GLU A 570 10.56 -13.62 -4.26
CA GLU A 570 10.02 -14.25 -5.49
C GLU A 570 9.20 -13.30 -6.38
N GLY A 571 8.72 -12.18 -5.84
CA GLY A 571 7.95 -11.17 -6.57
C GLY A 571 7.01 -10.39 -5.66
N THR A 572 6.28 -9.44 -6.23
CA THR A 572 5.27 -8.65 -5.50
C THR A 572 4.07 -9.53 -5.13
N SER A 573 3.49 -9.27 -3.94
CA SER A 573 2.27 -9.87 -3.38
C SER A 573 1.97 -11.32 -3.81
N PRO A 574 2.36 -12.35 -3.02
CA PRO A 574 2.04 -13.74 -3.34
C PRO A 574 0.54 -14.00 -3.53
N ARG A 575 -0.32 -13.29 -2.76
CA ARG A 575 -1.78 -13.36 -2.89
C ARG A 575 -2.25 -12.89 -4.28
N LEU A 576 -1.73 -11.78 -4.78
CA LEU A 576 -2.10 -11.27 -6.11
C LEU A 576 -1.69 -12.26 -7.21
N ARG A 577 -0.49 -12.83 -7.12
CA ARG A 577 0.00 -13.83 -8.08
C ARG A 577 -0.86 -15.10 -8.07
N GLN A 578 -1.23 -15.60 -6.89
CA GLN A 578 -2.09 -16.78 -6.75
C GLN A 578 -3.51 -16.55 -7.28
N ILE A 579 -4.08 -15.36 -7.00
CA ILE A 579 -5.40 -15.00 -7.53
C ILE A 579 -5.34 -14.86 -9.05
N ARG A 580 -4.27 -14.27 -9.59
CA ARG A 580 -4.04 -14.17 -11.04
C ARG A 580 -4.04 -15.55 -11.69
N GLU A 581 -3.21 -16.47 -11.18
CA GLU A 581 -3.17 -17.86 -11.67
C GLU A 581 -4.54 -18.54 -11.57
N GLY A 582 -5.29 -18.34 -10.48
CA GLY A 582 -6.62 -18.92 -10.32
C GLY A 582 -7.68 -18.36 -11.28
N LEU A 583 -7.64 -17.05 -11.55
CA LEU A 583 -8.51 -16.40 -12.53
C LEU A 583 -8.18 -16.88 -13.95
N ASP A 584 -6.89 -16.97 -14.28
CA ASP A 584 -6.44 -17.48 -15.58
C ASP A 584 -6.85 -18.97 -15.75
N ALA A 585 -6.83 -19.75 -14.67
CA ALA A 585 -7.32 -21.14 -14.65
C ALA A 585 -8.85 -21.26 -14.85
N LEU A 586 -9.63 -20.23 -14.46
CA LEU A 586 -11.06 -20.13 -14.77
C LEU A 586 -11.34 -19.69 -16.21
N GLY A 587 -10.32 -19.33 -16.99
CA GLY A 587 -10.49 -18.71 -18.32
C GLY A 587 -10.85 -17.22 -18.27
N LEU A 588 -10.73 -16.60 -17.09
CA LEU A 588 -10.94 -15.17 -16.92
C LEU A 588 -9.61 -14.44 -17.18
N LYS A 589 -9.63 -13.39 -18.01
CA LYS A 589 -8.49 -12.48 -18.11
C LYS A 589 -8.30 -11.80 -16.75
N SER A 590 -7.33 -12.26 -15.97
CA SER A 590 -7.11 -11.80 -14.59
C SER A 590 -7.08 -10.27 -14.42
N ASP A 591 -6.48 -9.56 -15.37
CA ASP A 591 -6.42 -8.09 -15.35
C ASP A 591 -7.80 -7.42 -15.40
N ALA A 592 -8.79 -8.07 -16.01
CA ALA A 592 -10.15 -7.54 -16.11
C ALA A 592 -10.99 -7.67 -14.83
N ILE A 593 -10.59 -8.53 -13.90
CA ILE A 593 -11.18 -8.59 -12.57
C ILE A 593 -10.33 -7.77 -11.60
N LEU A 594 -9.00 -7.98 -11.63
CA LEU A 594 -8.06 -7.33 -10.71
C LEU A 594 -8.00 -5.81 -10.87
N HIS A 595 -8.33 -5.28 -12.05
CA HIS A 595 -8.45 -3.85 -12.27
C HIS A 595 -9.78 -3.34 -11.69
N HIS A 596 -9.71 -2.83 -10.46
CA HIS A 596 -10.88 -2.41 -9.69
C HIS A 596 -11.56 -1.12 -10.20
N ALA A 597 -11.01 -0.49 -11.25
CA ALA A 597 -11.59 0.64 -11.98
C ALA A 597 -12.11 1.80 -11.10
N THR A 598 -11.47 2.02 -9.95
CA THR A 598 -11.77 3.13 -9.05
C THR A 598 -10.67 4.18 -9.20
N PRO A 599 -10.94 5.32 -9.85
CA PRO A 599 -10.00 6.42 -9.96
C PRO A 599 -9.48 6.88 -8.59
N ARG A 600 -8.21 7.29 -8.57
CA ARG A 600 -7.50 7.74 -7.37
C ARG A 600 -6.72 9.01 -7.68
N ILE A 601 -6.69 9.93 -6.73
CA ILE A 601 -5.78 11.07 -6.74
C ILE A 601 -4.54 10.64 -5.96
N PHE A 602 -3.37 10.87 -6.54
CA PHE A 602 -2.09 10.62 -5.91
C PHE A 602 -1.61 11.88 -5.23
N TYR A 603 -1.09 11.73 -4.02
CA TYR A 603 -0.48 12.82 -3.27
C TYR A 603 0.96 12.47 -2.92
N GLY A 604 1.80 13.49 -2.88
CA GLY A 604 3.21 13.39 -2.49
C GLY A 604 3.61 14.53 -1.55
N CYS A 605 4.59 14.25 -0.70
CA CYS A 605 5.24 15.23 0.17
C CYS A 605 6.75 14.97 0.17
N GLU A 606 7.52 15.99 -0.16
CA GLU A 606 8.98 15.99 0.03
C GLU A 606 9.29 16.30 1.51
N LEU A 607 10.18 15.52 2.14
CA LEU A 607 10.53 15.67 3.56
C LEU A 607 11.74 16.58 3.80
N SER A 608 12.33 17.06 2.71
CA SER A 608 13.35 18.10 2.67
C SER A 608 13.21 18.83 1.34
N PRO A 609 13.71 20.07 1.22
CA PRO A 609 13.86 20.72 -0.08
C PRO A 609 14.62 19.81 -1.06
N HIS A 610 14.17 19.75 -2.30
CA HIS A 610 14.80 18.97 -3.38
C HIS A 610 14.98 17.47 -3.05
N ALA A 611 14.07 16.87 -2.28
CA ALA A 611 14.15 15.45 -1.92
C ALA A 611 14.07 14.53 -3.16
N ARG A 612 13.33 14.93 -4.20
CA ARG A 612 13.27 14.20 -5.48
C ARG A 612 14.63 14.16 -6.19
N ASP A 613 15.34 15.27 -6.20
CA ASP A 613 16.68 15.39 -6.79
C ASP A 613 17.69 14.53 -6.02
N ALA A 614 17.58 14.47 -4.69
CA ALA A 614 18.39 13.57 -3.86
C ALA A 614 18.16 12.08 -4.21
N LEU A 615 16.93 11.68 -4.56
CA LEU A 615 16.62 10.31 -5.02
C LEU A 615 17.25 9.98 -6.38
N MET A 616 17.52 11.00 -7.20
CA MET A 616 18.28 10.89 -8.44
C MET A 616 19.80 10.92 -8.21
N GLY A 617 20.25 10.98 -6.96
CA GLY A 617 21.67 11.01 -6.61
C GLY A 617 22.33 12.36 -6.88
N PHE A 618 21.55 13.43 -7.05
CA PHE A 618 22.07 14.79 -7.06
C PHE A 618 22.52 15.18 -5.66
N GLY A 619 23.60 15.98 -5.58
CA GLY A 619 24.20 16.40 -4.33
C GLY A 619 23.36 17.47 -3.63
N VAL A 620 22.29 17.03 -2.95
CA VAL A 620 21.39 17.92 -2.22
C VAL A 620 21.80 18.01 -0.75
N PRO A 621 21.97 19.21 -0.17
CA PRO A 621 22.23 19.39 1.25
C PRO A 621 21.15 18.78 2.14
N GLU A 622 21.53 18.28 3.31
CA GLU A 622 20.53 17.81 4.29
C GLU A 622 19.93 18.99 5.04
N ALA A 623 18.59 19.07 5.05
CA ALA A 623 17.84 20.01 5.87
C ALA A 623 17.34 19.34 7.15
N ALA A 624 17.43 20.06 8.27
CA ALA A 624 16.83 19.65 9.54
C ALA A 624 15.31 19.60 9.39
N ALA A 625 14.65 18.51 9.82
CA ALA A 625 13.20 18.43 9.77
C ALA A 625 12.56 19.28 10.89
N PRO A 626 11.36 19.82 10.66
CA PRO A 626 10.57 20.42 11.73
C PRO A 626 10.17 19.37 12.77
N SER A 627 10.06 19.78 14.04
CA SER A 627 9.58 18.90 15.11
C SER A 627 8.06 18.70 15.04
N ALA A 628 7.54 17.67 15.71
CA ALA A 628 6.10 17.47 15.85
C ALA A 628 5.43 18.65 16.54
N ARG A 629 6.13 19.28 17.50
CA ARG A 629 5.69 20.47 18.21
C ARG A 629 5.50 21.66 17.26
N ASP A 630 6.48 21.93 16.41
CA ASP A 630 6.45 23.07 15.47
C ASP A 630 5.34 22.88 14.43
N LEU A 631 5.23 21.67 13.88
CA LEU A 631 4.16 21.31 12.94
C LEU A 631 2.77 21.43 13.59
N ALA A 632 2.63 21.02 14.84
CA ALA A 632 1.38 21.13 15.58
C ALA A 632 1.01 22.59 15.88
N ALA A 633 1.98 23.43 16.27
CA ALA A 633 1.78 24.86 16.49
C ALA A 633 1.32 25.57 15.21
N ALA A 634 2.04 25.36 14.11
CA ALA A 634 1.65 25.88 12.80
C ALA A 634 0.26 25.38 12.37
N TRP A 635 -0.07 24.10 12.62
CA TRP A 635 -1.40 23.56 12.33
C TRP A 635 -2.51 24.21 13.18
N ARG A 636 -2.27 24.41 14.49
CA ARG A 636 -3.25 25.06 15.38
C ARG A 636 -3.57 26.47 14.92
N ARG A 637 -2.55 27.30 14.68
CA ARG A 637 -2.70 28.68 14.19
C ARG A 637 -3.47 28.73 12.89
N ARG A 638 -3.07 27.90 11.92
CA ARG A 638 -3.64 27.97 10.58
C ARG A 638 -5.07 27.43 10.48
N TRP A 639 -5.36 26.32 11.14
CA TRP A 639 -6.63 25.62 10.96
C TRP A 639 -7.52 25.69 12.19
N VAL A 640 -7.02 25.33 13.37
CA VAL A 640 -7.87 25.21 14.57
C VAL A 640 -8.42 26.56 15.01
N GLY A 641 -7.58 27.61 15.03
CA GLY A 641 -7.98 28.96 15.48
C GLY A 641 -9.24 29.50 14.79
N ASN A 642 -9.36 29.31 13.47
CA ASN A 642 -10.55 29.72 12.72
C ASN A 642 -11.68 28.68 12.76
N ARG A 643 -11.36 27.41 13.02
CA ARG A 643 -12.34 26.31 13.02
C ARG A 643 -13.24 26.34 14.24
N ILE A 644 -12.69 26.73 15.39
CA ILE A 644 -13.42 26.79 16.67
C ILE A 644 -14.45 27.92 16.73
N LEU A 645 -14.35 28.92 15.85
CA LEU A 645 -15.31 30.02 15.73
C LEU A 645 -16.62 29.61 15.06
N ARG A 646 -16.65 28.44 14.41
CA ARG A 646 -17.83 27.96 13.68
C ARG A 646 -18.73 27.17 14.61
N GLU A 647 -19.95 27.65 14.84
CA GLU A 647 -20.92 26.98 15.72
C GLU A 647 -21.19 25.53 15.30
N ASP A 648 -21.43 25.30 14.01
CA ASP A 648 -21.65 23.98 13.42
C ASP A 648 -20.51 22.99 13.69
N THR A 649 -19.24 23.45 13.69
CA THR A 649 -18.12 22.59 14.12
C THR A 649 -18.28 22.17 15.57
N ILE A 650 -18.58 23.13 16.45
CA ILE A 650 -18.65 22.90 17.89
C ILE A 650 -19.84 22.01 18.25
N ASP A 651 -20.97 22.16 17.58
CA ASP A 651 -22.16 21.34 17.80
C ASP A 651 -21.96 19.91 17.31
N ARG A 652 -21.37 19.69 16.11
CA ARG A 652 -20.97 18.35 15.67
C ARG A 652 -20.00 17.70 16.64
N LEU A 653 -19.00 18.45 17.11
CA LEU A 653 -17.96 17.97 18.02
C LEU A 653 -18.58 17.48 19.35
N ARG A 654 -19.60 18.17 19.87
CA ARG A 654 -20.29 17.80 21.13
C ARG A 654 -20.88 16.40 21.11
N GLY A 655 -21.35 15.92 19.94
CA GLY A 655 -21.93 14.58 19.77
C GLY A 655 -20.91 13.45 19.61
N LEU A 656 -19.60 13.75 19.63
CA LEU A 656 -18.55 12.77 19.36
C LEU A 656 -17.81 12.36 20.63
N GLY A 657 -17.44 11.09 20.73
CA GLY A 657 -16.72 10.55 21.88
C GLY A 657 -16.84 9.03 21.94
N VAL A 658 -16.82 8.46 23.14
CA VAL A 658 -16.90 7.01 23.37
C VAL A 658 -18.11 6.39 22.67
N THR A 659 -19.30 6.97 22.82
CA THR A 659 -20.55 6.45 22.24
C THR A 659 -20.49 6.38 20.71
N SER A 660 -20.03 7.45 20.05
CA SER A 660 -19.96 7.46 18.58
C SER A 660 -18.90 6.52 18.02
N VAL A 661 -17.77 6.34 18.71
CA VAL A 661 -16.76 5.34 18.35
C VAL A 661 -17.32 3.93 18.48
N ARG A 662 -17.97 3.60 19.60
CA ARG A 662 -18.58 2.28 19.80
C ARG A 662 -19.70 2.02 18.80
N ALA A 663 -20.53 3.02 18.49
CA ALA A 663 -21.56 2.91 17.47
C ALA A 663 -20.98 2.50 16.11
N SER A 664 -19.82 3.06 15.73
CA SER A 664 -19.16 2.65 14.49
C SER A 664 -18.73 1.17 14.47
N LEU A 665 -18.43 0.58 15.63
CA LEU A 665 -17.87 -0.77 15.77
C LEU A 665 -18.92 -1.86 15.97
N HIS A 666 -20.06 -1.53 16.59
CA HIS A 666 -21.10 -2.50 16.99
C HIS A 666 -22.45 -2.32 16.28
N ALA A 667 -22.59 -1.36 15.37
CA ALA A 667 -23.83 -1.20 14.60
C ALA A 667 -24.13 -2.42 13.71
N ASP A 668 -25.41 -2.84 13.68
CA ASP A 668 -25.92 -3.85 12.74
C ASP A 668 -26.11 -3.24 11.31
N PRO A 669 -26.48 -3.97 10.24
CA PRO A 669 -26.55 -3.42 8.89
C PRO A 669 -27.63 -2.34 8.75
N ASP A 670 -28.60 -2.31 9.68
CA ASP A 670 -29.63 -1.26 9.79
C ASP A 670 -29.21 -0.07 10.67
N GLY A 671 -27.94 -0.03 11.12
CA GLY A 671 -27.41 1.08 11.92
C GLY A 671 -27.86 1.10 13.38
N GLN A 672 -28.57 0.08 13.85
CA GLN A 672 -29.01 -0.02 15.25
C GLN A 672 -27.85 -0.40 16.17
N PHE A 673 -27.75 0.31 17.30
CA PHE A 673 -26.75 0.06 18.33
C PHE A 673 -27.23 -1.08 19.24
N VAL A 674 -26.61 -2.26 19.13
CA VAL A 674 -26.89 -3.36 20.07
C VAL A 674 -26.15 -3.06 21.37
N LEU A 675 -26.83 -2.44 22.33
CA LEU A 675 -26.34 -2.34 23.70
C LEU A 675 -26.22 -3.77 24.27
N PRO A 676 -25.05 -4.16 24.82
CA PRO A 676 -24.97 -5.40 25.57
C PRO A 676 -25.64 -5.14 26.93
N PHE A 677 -26.96 -5.24 26.98
CA PHE A 677 -27.63 -5.48 28.25
C PHE A 677 -27.45 -6.96 28.55
N GLU A 678 -26.55 -7.27 29.50
CA GLU A 678 -26.68 -8.51 30.26
C GLU A 678 -28.00 -8.38 31.04
N LEU A 679 -29.05 -9.04 30.55
CA LEU A 679 -30.22 -9.28 31.38
C LEU A 679 -29.75 -10.07 32.59
N PRO A 680 -30.07 -9.65 33.83
CA PRO A 680 -29.83 -10.49 35.00
C PRO A 680 -30.51 -11.83 34.72
N SER A 681 -29.77 -12.92 34.86
CA SER A 681 -30.35 -14.26 34.91
C SER A 681 -31.35 -14.25 36.06
N VAL A 682 -32.65 -14.24 35.72
CA VAL A 682 -33.70 -14.54 36.68
C VAL A 682 -33.56 -16.02 36.98
N GLY A 683 -32.95 -16.32 38.12
CA GLY A 683 -32.98 -17.59 38.82
C GLY A 683 -33.73 -17.39 40.11
#